data_AF-A0A8T0CGH5-F1
#
_entry.id   AF-A0A8T0CGH5-F1
#
_cell.length_a   1.000
_cell.length_b   1.000
_cell.length_c   1.000
_cell.angle_alpha   90.00
_cell.angle_beta   90.00
_cell.angle_gamma   90.00
#
_symmetry.space_group_name_H-M   'P 1'
#
loop_
_entity.id
_entity.type
_entity.pdbx_description
1 polymer ?
#
loop_
_entity_poly.entity_id
_entity_poly.type
_entity_poly.pdbx_seq_one_letter_code
_entity_poly.pdbx_strand_id
1 'polypeptide(L)'
;MLPRQRANILRAWYDECQKNAADLATLITWENGKPLADAKGEVTYASNFFLWFSEEAAHIHGDVVPSSVPGNRVTAIKQPVGVCGLITPWNFPAAMITRKIAPALAAGCTVVAKSPGETPFTANALAELSRRAGVPKGVVNFVTALQNTAEVGETLTTDKRIKKVSFTGSTNVGKLLMKQASSTIKKVSWELGGNAPFIVFDDCNDLDAAVAGAIACKFRSSGQTCVCANRLYVQEGIYDKFAEKLAAKVNDFKVGYGFDDGVTHGPVIHDRAVSKVDAHVQDAQKKGGKVIVGGKKLPDLGPNFYAPTVITGATGEMDLAQEETFGPVAGLFKFKTEKEVVELANDTDVGLAGYFYSGNVNRIYRVAEALEVGMVGVNTGLISDAAAPFGGVKESGFGREGSKHGIDEYSVIKSITIGAKTPPTSAMHNPITSSLTCHRCDDLSFTPLKELRAHCQEEHSEYWCDRCEWLFEGDDEKASHYDDSENHWQCSHCDKDVVSENELRIHQALSHQYCYDCEIDFGEYIEHRHEAHYLCYSCGDEVCDEATLKAHQERHAREVYKCYGCIVNFVSHFSIIEHIEAGKCKSDPDAVTIDYLAKNFRHAHRYLARGNEAYECCDLAFSTVSKLFKHYASSECLVGEKVWVNEFREYIADQVKGLASCFGRRGRYNRRLAVSVEPA
;
A
#
# COMPACT_ATOMS: atom_id res chain seq x y z
N MET A 1 -7.48 21.87 15.84
CA MET A 1 -6.82 20.80 16.62
C MET A 1 -5.90 20.02 15.72
N LEU A 2 -4.67 19.75 16.17
CA LEU A 2 -3.71 18.88 15.47
C LEU A 2 -4.26 17.44 15.39
N PRO A 3 -3.85 16.63 14.40
CA PRO A 3 -4.29 15.24 14.26
C PRO A 3 -4.15 14.41 15.54
N ARG A 4 -3.01 14.52 16.24
CA ARG A 4 -2.77 13.81 17.51
C ARG A 4 -3.71 14.22 18.64
N GLN A 5 -4.17 15.47 18.66
CA GLN A 5 -5.17 15.90 19.66
C GLN A 5 -6.54 15.26 19.37
N ARG A 6 -6.92 15.14 18.09
CA ARG A 6 -8.16 14.46 17.68
C ARG A 6 -8.09 12.96 17.98
N ALA A 7 -6.94 12.33 17.74
CA ALA A 7 -6.66 10.95 18.11
C ALA A 7 -6.92 10.70 19.60
N ASN A 8 -6.36 11.54 20.49
CA ASN A 8 -6.54 11.38 21.93
C ASN A 8 -8.01 11.47 22.37
N ILE A 9 -8.80 12.35 21.75
CA ILE A 9 -10.24 12.47 22.03
C ILE A 9 -11.00 11.22 21.55
N LEU A 10 -10.71 10.72 20.36
CA LEU A 10 -11.31 9.49 19.84
C LEU A 10 -10.98 8.29 20.73
N ARG A 11 -9.72 8.18 21.17
CA ARG A 11 -9.30 7.13 22.10
C ARG A 11 -10.00 7.24 23.45
N ALA A 12 -10.13 8.46 24.00
CA ALA A 12 -10.88 8.67 25.24
C ALA A 12 -12.36 8.30 25.08
N TRP A 13 -12.97 8.56 23.92
CA TRP A 13 -14.36 8.17 23.64
C TRP A 13 -14.52 6.66 23.53
N TYR A 14 -13.57 5.97 22.90
CA TYR A 14 -13.50 4.51 22.97
C TYR A 14 -13.49 4.02 24.42
N ASP A 15 -12.59 4.57 25.26
CA ASP A 15 -12.48 4.16 26.66
C ASP A 15 -13.78 4.43 27.45
N GLU A 16 -14.47 5.56 27.19
CA GLU A 16 -15.77 5.87 27.81
C GLU A 16 -16.87 4.88 27.36
N CYS A 17 -16.91 4.49 26.09
CA CYS A 17 -17.81 3.44 25.62
C CYS A 17 -17.54 2.10 26.32
N GLN A 18 -16.27 1.72 26.48
CA GLN A 18 -15.90 0.47 27.14
C GLN A 18 -16.26 0.48 28.64
N LYS A 19 -16.04 1.59 29.34
CA LYS A 19 -16.43 1.75 30.76
C LYS A 19 -17.94 1.62 30.97
N ASN A 20 -18.74 2.08 30.01
CA ASN A 20 -20.21 2.10 30.09
C ASN A 20 -20.84 1.03 29.18
N ALA A 21 -20.10 -0.04 28.84
CA ALA A 21 -20.54 -1.01 27.84
C ALA A 21 -21.82 -1.76 28.23
N ALA A 22 -22.00 -2.05 29.52
CA ALA A 22 -23.20 -2.71 30.04
C ALA A 22 -24.45 -1.82 29.91
N ASP A 23 -24.33 -0.52 30.20
CA ASP A 23 -25.42 0.44 30.07
C ASP A 23 -25.79 0.65 28.61
N LEU A 24 -24.79 0.79 27.72
CA LEU A 24 -25.04 0.88 26.28
C LEU A 24 -25.73 -0.37 25.74
N ALA A 25 -25.31 -1.58 26.13
CA ALA A 25 -25.95 -2.82 25.70
C ALA A 25 -27.41 -2.90 26.19
N THR A 26 -27.66 -2.45 27.42
CA THR A 26 -29.01 -2.38 28.00
C THR A 26 -29.91 -1.44 27.18
N LEU A 27 -29.42 -0.24 26.86
CA LEU A 27 -30.16 0.72 26.04
C LEU A 27 -30.48 0.16 24.65
N ILE A 28 -29.49 -0.44 23.98
CA ILE A 28 -29.67 -1.07 22.66
C ILE A 28 -30.75 -2.16 22.74
N THR A 29 -30.70 -3.05 23.72
CA THR A 29 -31.71 -4.11 23.87
C THR A 29 -33.11 -3.53 24.14
N TRP A 30 -33.25 -2.49 24.97
CA TRP A 30 -34.56 -1.87 25.23
C TRP A 30 -35.19 -1.25 23.99
N GLU A 31 -34.41 -0.51 23.19
CA GLU A 31 -34.98 0.24 22.06
C GLU A 31 -35.05 -0.57 20.77
N ASN A 32 -34.09 -1.47 20.52
CA ASN A 32 -34.04 -2.26 19.30
C ASN A 32 -34.72 -3.64 19.45
N GLY A 33 -34.76 -4.18 20.68
CA GLY A 33 -35.32 -5.49 20.98
C GLY A 33 -34.34 -6.67 20.79
N LYS A 34 -33.18 -6.46 20.18
CA LYS A 34 -32.19 -7.54 19.99
C LYS A 34 -31.71 -8.13 21.33
N PRO A 35 -31.35 -9.43 21.37
CA PRO A 35 -30.85 -10.07 22.58
C PRO A 35 -29.64 -9.34 23.18
N LEU A 36 -29.50 -9.39 24.50
CA LEU A 36 -28.42 -8.71 25.21
C LEU A 36 -27.02 -9.14 24.74
N ALA A 37 -26.88 -10.40 24.32
CA ALA A 37 -25.62 -10.90 23.74
C ALA A 37 -25.26 -10.18 22.43
N ASP A 38 -26.23 -10.02 21.52
CA ASP A 38 -26.06 -9.27 20.27
C ASP A 38 -25.77 -7.79 20.55
N ALA A 39 -26.46 -7.19 21.52
CA ALA A 39 -26.24 -5.81 21.93
C ALA A 39 -24.81 -5.58 22.48
N LYS A 40 -24.29 -6.49 23.31
CA LYS A 40 -22.89 -6.45 23.79
C LYS A 40 -21.88 -6.54 22.64
N GLY A 41 -22.15 -7.41 21.67
CA GLY A 41 -21.37 -7.51 20.44
C GLY A 41 -21.37 -6.19 19.66
N GLU A 42 -22.54 -5.56 19.53
CA GLU A 42 -22.67 -4.25 18.87
C GLU A 42 -21.89 -3.15 19.60
N VAL A 43 -21.94 -3.07 20.94
CA VAL A 43 -21.19 -2.05 21.69
C VAL A 43 -19.70 -2.15 21.40
N THR A 44 -19.16 -3.36 21.43
CA THR A 44 -17.74 -3.63 21.11
C THR A 44 -17.42 -3.23 19.67
N TYR A 45 -18.29 -3.63 18.74
CA TYR A 45 -18.12 -3.30 17.32
C TYR A 45 -18.18 -1.78 17.06
N ALA A 46 -19.10 -1.08 17.70
CA ALA A 46 -19.29 0.36 17.59
C ALA A 46 -18.10 1.15 18.16
N SER A 47 -17.63 0.78 19.36
CA SER A 47 -16.52 1.48 20.00
C SER A 47 -15.21 1.29 19.22
N ASN A 48 -14.99 0.13 18.58
CA ASN A 48 -13.80 -0.13 17.77
C ASN A 48 -13.60 0.85 16.61
N PHE A 49 -14.64 1.51 16.08
CA PHE A 49 -14.45 2.58 15.12
C PHE A 49 -13.70 3.78 15.71
N PHE A 50 -13.99 4.16 16.96
CA PHE A 50 -13.24 5.23 17.63
C PHE A 50 -11.79 4.83 17.86
N LEU A 51 -11.54 3.57 18.24
CA LEU A 51 -10.19 3.06 18.42
C LEU A 51 -9.41 3.11 17.09
N TRP A 52 -9.93 2.49 16.05
CA TRP A 52 -9.32 2.45 14.72
C TRP A 52 -9.03 3.86 14.18
N PHE A 53 -10.03 4.74 14.20
CA PHE A 53 -9.86 6.10 13.68
C PHE A 53 -9.04 7.02 14.59
N SER A 54 -8.82 6.66 15.86
CA SER A 54 -7.84 7.35 16.70
C SER A 54 -6.41 7.12 16.17
N GLU A 55 -6.13 5.92 15.67
CA GLU A 55 -4.84 5.54 15.10
C GLU A 55 -4.67 6.22 13.73
N GLU A 56 -5.68 6.08 12.85
CA GLU A 56 -5.65 6.63 11.49
C GLU A 56 -5.63 8.16 11.42
N ALA A 57 -6.08 8.87 12.47
CA ALA A 57 -6.15 10.33 12.46
C ALA A 57 -4.79 10.98 12.13
N ALA A 58 -3.67 10.39 12.58
CA ALA A 58 -2.32 10.89 12.33
C ALA A 58 -1.73 10.48 10.97
N HIS A 59 -2.42 9.60 10.23
CA HIS A 59 -1.96 8.99 8.97
C HIS A 59 -2.68 9.54 7.74
N ILE A 60 -3.37 10.69 7.88
CA ILE A 60 -3.98 11.41 6.77
C ILE A 60 -2.90 12.19 6.01
N HIS A 61 -2.11 11.46 5.22
CA HIS A 61 -1.00 12.01 4.45
C HIS A 61 -1.48 12.67 3.15
N GLY A 62 -0.77 13.72 2.74
CA GLY A 62 -0.81 14.27 1.39
C GLY A 62 0.41 13.82 0.58
N ASP A 63 0.56 14.36 -0.61
CA ASP A 63 1.59 13.96 -1.57
C ASP A 63 2.45 15.15 -2.02
N VAL A 64 3.74 14.91 -2.26
CA VAL A 64 4.59 15.82 -3.05
C VAL A 64 4.61 15.29 -4.46
N VAL A 65 4.09 16.06 -5.41
CA VAL A 65 3.91 15.63 -6.80
C VAL A 65 5.07 16.17 -7.63
N PRO A 66 5.80 15.31 -8.38
CA PRO A 66 6.80 15.77 -9.34
C PRO A 66 6.17 16.76 -10.33
N SER A 67 6.75 17.95 -10.47
CA SER A 67 6.22 18.94 -11.40
C SER A 67 6.73 18.68 -12.81
N SER A 68 5.84 18.80 -13.79
CA SER A 68 6.19 18.82 -15.21
C SER A 68 6.72 20.18 -15.69
N VAL A 69 6.59 21.23 -14.87
CA VAL A 69 7.07 22.58 -15.20
C VAL A 69 8.33 22.86 -14.36
N PRO A 70 9.47 23.17 -15.00
CA PRO A 70 10.69 23.52 -14.29
C PRO A 70 10.48 24.64 -13.26
N GLY A 71 11.13 24.51 -12.10
CA GLY A 71 11.02 25.49 -11.02
C GLY A 71 9.75 25.40 -10.17
N ASN A 72 8.72 24.67 -10.61
CA ASN A 72 7.52 24.47 -9.80
C ASN A 72 7.72 23.38 -8.74
N ARG A 73 6.99 23.52 -7.64
CA ARG A 73 6.81 22.51 -6.60
C ARG A 73 5.32 22.29 -6.41
N VAL A 74 4.86 21.06 -6.57
CA VAL A 74 3.44 20.71 -6.46
C VAL A 74 3.25 19.85 -5.22
N THR A 75 2.27 20.21 -4.39
CA THR A 75 1.87 19.42 -3.23
C THR A 75 0.36 19.21 -3.23
N ALA A 76 -0.10 18.01 -2.89
CA ALA A 76 -1.50 17.67 -2.72
C ALA A 76 -1.77 17.46 -1.24
N ILE A 77 -2.50 18.39 -0.60
CA ILE A 77 -2.84 18.29 0.83
C ILE A 77 -4.26 17.77 1.01
N LYS A 78 -4.49 16.97 2.06
CA LYS A 78 -5.83 16.54 2.49
C LYS A 78 -6.37 17.46 3.58
N GLN A 79 -7.59 17.96 3.40
CA GLN A 79 -8.27 18.85 4.35
C GLN A 79 -9.67 18.32 4.67
N PRO A 80 -10.23 18.57 5.87
CA PRO A 80 -11.59 18.15 6.18
C PRO A 80 -12.60 18.80 5.22
N VAL A 81 -13.64 18.05 4.85
CA VAL A 81 -14.70 18.55 3.95
C VAL A 81 -15.55 19.66 4.60
N GLY A 82 -15.66 19.69 5.93
CA GLY A 82 -16.37 20.73 6.68
C GLY A 82 -17.44 20.15 7.62
N VAL A 83 -18.65 20.74 7.64
CA VAL A 83 -19.77 20.24 8.45
C VAL A 83 -20.43 19.06 7.73
N CYS A 84 -20.64 17.96 8.44
CA CYS A 84 -21.22 16.73 7.90
C CYS A 84 -22.60 16.44 8.51
N GLY A 85 -23.62 16.22 7.68
CA GLY A 85 -24.90 15.68 8.08
C GLY A 85 -24.86 14.14 8.04
N LEU A 86 -25.09 13.49 9.17
CA LEU A 86 -25.05 12.02 9.29
C LEU A 86 -26.45 11.51 9.58
N ILE A 87 -26.97 10.61 8.76
CA ILE A 87 -28.32 10.04 8.92
C ILE A 87 -28.16 8.51 9.00
N THR A 88 -28.61 7.91 10.11
CA THR A 88 -28.37 6.49 10.41
C THR A 88 -29.67 5.70 10.58
N PRO A 89 -29.66 4.39 10.32
CA PRO A 89 -30.79 3.50 10.50
C PRO A 89 -30.84 2.94 11.92
N TRP A 90 -31.96 2.31 12.26
CA TRP A 90 -32.27 1.82 13.60
C TRP A 90 -31.69 0.44 13.94
N ASN A 91 -31.18 -0.31 12.96
CA ASN A 91 -30.85 -1.72 13.14
C ASN A 91 -29.56 -1.97 13.94
N PHE A 92 -28.60 -1.06 13.87
CA PHE A 92 -27.43 -1.02 14.75
C PHE A 92 -27.24 0.42 15.27
N PRO A 93 -28.02 0.83 16.28
CA PRO A 93 -28.10 2.23 16.72
C PRO A 93 -26.77 2.79 17.24
N ALA A 94 -25.88 1.96 17.80
CA ALA A 94 -24.53 2.41 18.16
C ALA A 94 -23.59 2.36 16.95
N ALA A 95 -23.52 1.22 16.26
CA ALA A 95 -22.48 0.99 15.26
C ALA A 95 -22.63 1.90 14.05
N MET A 96 -23.85 2.18 13.58
CA MET A 96 -24.06 3.05 12.41
C MET A 96 -23.68 4.51 12.68
N ILE A 97 -23.85 4.96 13.92
CA ILE A 97 -23.48 6.31 14.34
C ILE A 97 -21.96 6.44 14.45
N THR A 98 -21.35 5.55 15.23
CA THR A 98 -19.91 5.59 15.52
C THR A 98 -19.06 5.40 14.26
N ARG A 99 -19.47 4.50 13.35
CA ARG A 99 -18.84 4.29 12.04
C ARG A 99 -18.75 5.55 11.18
N LYS A 100 -19.72 6.47 11.30
CA LYS A 100 -19.74 7.75 10.56
C LYS A 100 -19.03 8.88 11.31
N ILE A 101 -19.22 8.97 12.62
CA ILE A 101 -18.66 10.07 13.43
C ILE A 101 -17.14 9.92 13.57
N ALA A 102 -16.65 8.72 13.84
CA ALA A 102 -15.23 8.47 14.09
C ALA A 102 -14.32 8.95 12.94
N PRO A 103 -14.53 8.56 11.65
CA PRO A 103 -13.71 9.07 10.55
C PRO A 103 -13.91 10.56 10.30
N ALA A 104 -15.13 11.09 10.49
CA ALA A 104 -15.39 12.52 10.33
C ALA A 104 -14.54 13.35 11.29
N LEU A 105 -14.50 12.97 12.57
CA LEU A 105 -13.70 13.65 13.58
C LEU A 105 -12.20 13.42 13.37
N ALA A 106 -11.79 12.21 12.96
CA ALA A 106 -10.40 11.93 12.63
C ALA A 106 -9.89 12.84 11.50
N ALA A 107 -10.69 13.04 10.45
CA ALA A 107 -10.42 14.00 9.37
C ALA A 107 -10.44 15.47 9.83
N GLY A 108 -11.12 15.78 10.94
CA GLY A 108 -11.24 17.13 11.49
C GLY A 108 -12.53 17.85 11.10
N CYS A 109 -13.57 17.11 10.71
CA CYS A 109 -14.91 17.63 10.45
C CYS A 109 -15.69 17.90 11.74
N THR A 110 -16.80 18.61 11.61
CA THR A 110 -17.86 18.69 12.63
C THR A 110 -19.10 17.98 12.12
N VAL A 111 -19.95 17.48 13.01
CA VAL A 111 -21.06 16.60 12.64
C VAL A 111 -22.39 17.03 13.25
N VAL A 112 -23.46 16.85 12.46
CA VAL A 112 -24.85 16.85 12.90
C VAL A 112 -25.42 15.48 12.58
N ALA A 113 -25.58 14.65 13.60
CA ALA A 113 -26.07 13.28 13.49
C ALA A 113 -27.57 13.23 13.81
N LYS A 114 -28.40 12.86 12.82
CA LYS A 114 -29.80 12.51 13.05
C LYS A 114 -29.88 11.08 13.56
N SER A 115 -30.33 10.90 14.81
CA SER A 115 -30.59 9.55 15.32
C SER A 115 -31.77 8.90 14.59
N PRO A 116 -31.84 7.57 14.54
CA PRO A 116 -33.07 6.88 14.15
C PRO A 116 -34.22 7.27 15.11
N GLY A 117 -35.45 7.30 14.60
CA GLY A 117 -36.60 7.67 15.42
C GLY A 117 -37.01 6.56 16.38
N GLU A 118 -36.80 5.32 15.96
CA GLU A 118 -37.14 4.08 16.66
C GLU A 118 -36.13 3.74 17.77
N THR A 119 -34.88 4.20 17.64
CA THR A 119 -33.76 3.85 18.55
C THR A 119 -32.91 5.07 18.94
N PRO A 120 -33.49 6.07 19.63
CA PRO A 120 -32.80 7.32 19.95
C PRO A 120 -31.96 7.30 21.24
N PHE A 121 -32.19 6.37 22.17
CA PHE A 121 -31.58 6.38 23.50
C PHE A 121 -30.09 6.08 23.45
N THR A 122 -29.66 5.13 22.62
CA THR A 122 -28.22 4.84 22.45
C THR A 122 -27.49 6.05 21.86
N ALA A 123 -28.10 6.78 20.93
CA ALA A 123 -27.53 8.01 20.36
C ALA A 123 -27.34 9.09 21.44
N ASN A 124 -28.32 9.26 22.33
CA ASN A 124 -28.24 10.20 23.45
C ASN A 124 -27.12 9.80 24.45
N ALA A 125 -26.96 8.51 24.72
CA ALA A 125 -25.85 8.03 25.54
C ALA A 125 -24.50 8.31 24.88
N LEU A 126 -24.35 8.04 23.58
CA LEU A 126 -23.13 8.40 22.83
C LEU A 126 -22.84 9.91 22.88
N ALA A 127 -23.88 10.75 22.82
CA ALA A 127 -23.74 12.21 22.97
C ALA A 127 -23.15 12.58 24.34
N GLU A 128 -23.66 12.00 25.42
CA GLU A 128 -23.12 12.21 26.77
C GLU A 128 -21.68 11.70 26.91
N LEU A 129 -21.39 10.50 26.41
CA LEU A 129 -20.03 9.93 26.44
C LEU A 129 -19.03 10.79 25.62
N SER A 130 -19.46 11.40 24.52
CA SER A 130 -18.63 12.34 23.76
C SER A 130 -18.18 13.54 24.59
N ARG A 131 -19.05 14.05 25.47
CA ARG A 131 -18.74 15.17 26.36
C ARG A 131 -17.72 14.75 27.42
N ARG A 132 -17.89 13.57 28.00
CA ARG A 132 -16.95 12.99 28.98
C ARG A 132 -15.57 12.73 28.37
N ALA A 133 -15.54 12.32 27.10
CA ALA A 133 -14.31 12.15 26.33
C ALA A 133 -13.59 13.46 25.97
N GLY A 134 -14.18 14.62 26.26
CA GLY A 134 -13.58 15.93 26.01
C GLY A 134 -13.79 16.47 24.58
N VAL A 135 -14.79 15.98 23.85
CA VAL A 135 -15.17 16.56 22.55
C VAL A 135 -15.59 18.03 22.76
N PRO A 136 -15.02 19.00 22.01
CA PRO A 136 -15.38 20.40 22.17
C PRO A 136 -16.85 20.67 21.83
N LYS A 137 -17.46 21.66 22.52
CA LYS A 137 -18.86 22.06 22.29
C LYS A 137 -19.10 22.42 20.82
N GLY A 138 -20.18 21.90 20.25
CA GLY A 138 -20.60 22.17 18.87
C GLY A 138 -19.90 21.30 17.79
N VAL A 139 -18.90 20.49 18.16
CA VAL A 139 -18.20 19.60 17.20
C VAL A 139 -19.06 18.38 16.86
N VAL A 140 -19.73 17.80 17.85
CA VAL A 140 -20.69 16.70 17.68
C VAL A 140 -22.05 17.17 18.18
N ASN A 141 -23.07 17.05 17.32
CA ASN A 141 -24.43 17.46 17.61
C ASN A 141 -25.37 16.31 17.24
N PHE A 142 -26.25 15.92 18.16
CA PHE A 142 -27.26 14.89 17.92
C PHE A 142 -28.64 15.53 17.81
N VAL A 143 -29.41 15.09 16.81
CA VAL A 143 -30.80 15.52 16.59
C VAL A 143 -31.68 14.28 16.56
N THR A 144 -32.58 14.16 17.52
CA THR A 144 -33.62 13.12 17.53
C THR A 144 -34.81 13.59 16.71
N ALA A 145 -35.30 12.72 15.81
CA ALA A 145 -36.44 13.05 14.97
C ALA A 145 -37.27 11.78 14.73
N LEU A 146 -38.47 11.74 15.30
CA LEU A 146 -39.48 10.72 15.03
C LEU A 146 -40.61 11.34 14.19
N GLN A 147 -41.23 12.41 14.70
CA GLN A 147 -42.39 13.07 14.07
C GLN A 147 -42.02 13.89 12.83
N ASN A 148 -40.83 14.49 12.79
CA ASN A 148 -40.36 15.38 11.73
C ASN A 148 -39.19 14.81 10.92
N THR A 149 -39.12 13.48 10.80
CA THR A 149 -38.00 12.78 10.15
C THR A 149 -37.70 13.29 8.74
N ALA A 150 -38.74 13.53 7.93
CA ALA A 150 -38.58 13.99 6.55
C ALA A 150 -38.01 15.41 6.48
N GLU A 151 -38.52 16.32 7.31
CA GLU A 151 -38.11 17.74 7.37
C GLU A 151 -36.64 17.88 7.81
N VAL A 152 -36.22 17.08 8.80
CA VAL A 152 -34.82 17.04 9.25
C VAL A 152 -33.92 16.47 8.16
N GLY A 153 -34.36 15.41 7.47
CA GLY A 153 -33.65 14.84 6.32
C GLY A 153 -33.44 15.87 5.20
N GLU A 154 -34.51 16.56 4.81
CA GLU A 154 -34.47 17.63 3.79
C GLU A 154 -33.57 18.79 4.22
N THR A 155 -33.63 19.20 5.49
CA THR A 155 -32.75 20.27 6.01
C THR A 155 -31.28 19.87 5.89
N LEU A 156 -30.92 18.65 6.33
CA LEU A 156 -29.53 18.17 6.25
C LEU A 156 -29.04 18.03 4.80
N THR A 157 -29.92 17.69 3.86
CA THR A 157 -29.58 17.51 2.44
C THR A 157 -29.64 18.79 1.63
N THR A 158 -30.32 19.85 2.06
CA THR A 158 -30.46 21.09 1.27
C THR A 158 -29.71 22.29 1.86
N ASP A 159 -29.37 22.28 3.15
CA ASP A 159 -28.62 23.38 3.77
C ASP A 159 -27.21 23.50 3.17
N LYS A 160 -26.79 24.73 2.83
CA LYS A 160 -25.49 25.04 2.20
C LYS A 160 -24.30 25.00 3.18
N ARG A 161 -24.56 25.03 4.49
CA ARG A 161 -23.54 24.91 5.54
C ARG A 161 -23.04 23.47 5.65
N ILE A 162 -23.92 22.50 5.40
CA ILE A 162 -23.55 21.08 5.30
C ILE A 162 -22.75 20.85 4.02
N LYS A 163 -21.52 20.34 4.16
CA LYS A 163 -20.58 20.08 3.05
C LYS A 163 -20.55 18.62 2.63
N LYS A 164 -20.97 17.71 3.53
CA LYS A 164 -21.13 16.29 3.23
C LYS A 164 -22.40 15.74 3.88
N VAL A 165 -23.11 14.86 3.17
CA VAL A 165 -24.13 13.99 3.76
C VAL A 165 -23.64 12.54 3.70
N SER A 166 -23.75 11.82 4.81
CA SER A 166 -23.54 10.37 4.85
C SER A 166 -24.81 9.72 5.37
N PHE A 167 -25.40 8.83 4.59
CA PHE A 167 -26.63 8.14 4.96
C PHE A 167 -26.48 6.64 4.83
N THR A 168 -27.04 5.94 5.81
CA THR A 168 -27.26 4.50 5.75
C THR A 168 -28.75 4.23 5.92
N GLY A 169 -29.34 3.40 5.08
CA GLY A 169 -30.77 3.09 5.14
C GLY A 169 -31.30 2.45 3.86
N SER A 170 -32.60 2.59 3.58
CA SER A 170 -33.19 1.96 2.40
C SER A 170 -32.84 2.67 1.10
N THR A 171 -32.77 1.91 0.00
CA THR A 171 -32.43 2.42 -1.33
C THR A 171 -33.35 3.54 -1.79
N ASN A 172 -34.67 3.41 -1.56
CA ASN A 172 -35.65 4.41 -1.95
C ASN A 172 -35.44 5.76 -1.23
N VAL A 173 -35.10 5.72 0.07
CA VAL A 173 -34.77 6.94 0.82
C VAL A 173 -33.44 7.51 0.35
N GLY A 174 -32.44 6.66 0.05
CA GLY A 174 -31.17 7.08 -0.53
C GLY A 174 -31.34 7.88 -1.83
N LYS A 175 -32.16 7.37 -2.76
CA LYS A 175 -32.51 8.07 -4.01
C LYS A 175 -33.16 9.43 -3.77
N LEU A 176 -34.09 9.52 -2.81
CA LEU A 176 -34.73 10.78 -2.40
C LEU A 176 -33.71 11.78 -1.85
N LEU A 177 -32.88 11.36 -0.88
CA LEU A 177 -31.89 12.21 -0.23
C LEU A 177 -30.81 12.66 -1.23
N MET A 178 -30.42 11.80 -2.17
CA MET A 178 -29.48 12.15 -3.25
C MET A 178 -30.06 13.22 -4.18
N LYS A 179 -31.34 13.10 -4.56
CA LYS A 179 -32.04 14.14 -5.33
C LYS A 179 -32.02 15.48 -4.58
N GLN A 180 -32.31 15.48 -3.28
CA GLN A 180 -32.26 16.70 -2.47
C GLN A 180 -30.83 17.26 -2.34
N ALA A 181 -29.83 16.40 -2.10
CA ALA A 181 -28.43 16.77 -1.95
C ALA A 181 -27.83 17.43 -3.20
N SER A 182 -28.36 17.11 -4.38
CA SER A 182 -27.96 17.73 -5.65
C SER A 182 -28.19 19.24 -5.68
N SER A 183 -29.13 19.77 -4.88
CA SER A 183 -29.44 21.21 -4.81
C SER A 183 -28.25 22.09 -4.39
N THR A 184 -27.22 21.53 -3.76
CA THR A 184 -25.99 22.26 -3.39
C THR A 184 -24.71 21.58 -3.84
N ILE A 185 -24.78 20.50 -4.62
CA ILE A 185 -23.61 19.72 -5.09
C ILE A 185 -22.66 19.34 -3.94
N LYS A 186 -23.22 18.99 -2.77
CA LYS A 186 -22.44 18.57 -1.59
C LYS A 186 -21.90 17.16 -1.79
N LYS A 187 -20.79 16.81 -1.11
CA LYS A 187 -20.23 15.44 -1.15
C LYS A 187 -21.23 14.48 -0.50
N VAL A 188 -21.39 13.29 -1.04
CA VAL A 188 -22.33 12.29 -0.48
C VAL A 188 -21.72 10.90 -0.43
N SER A 189 -22.13 10.10 0.55
CA SER A 189 -21.83 8.67 0.63
C SER A 189 -23.08 7.93 1.09
N TRP A 190 -23.40 6.83 0.41
CA TRP A 190 -24.64 6.09 0.57
C TRP A 190 -24.34 4.63 0.83
N GLU A 191 -24.82 4.14 1.97
CA GLU A 191 -24.81 2.72 2.34
C GLU A 191 -26.26 2.24 2.35
N LEU A 192 -26.69 1.60 1.27
CA LEU A 192 -28.09 1.27 1.03
C LEU A 192 -28.35 -0.23 1.20
N GLY A 193 -29.59 -0.65 0.97
CA GLY A 193 -30.01 -2.03 1.13
C GLY A 193 -29.23 -3.01 0.25
N GLY A 194 -29.25 -4.28 0.63
CA GLY A 194 -28.61 -5.37 -0.09
C GLY A 194 -29.55 -6.55 -0.33
N ASN A 195 -29.20 -7.37 -1.32
CA ASN A 195 -29.86 -8.65 -1.56
C ASN A 195 -28.78 -9.76 -1.67
N ALA A 196 -28.00 -9.89 -0.60
CA ALA A 196 -26.73 -10.60 -0.65
C ALA A 196 -26.91 -12.08 -1.04
N PRO A 197 -26.15 -12.58 -2.04
CA PRO A 197 -26.06 -13.99 -2.33
C PRO A 197 -25.20 -14.70 -1.27
N PHE A 198 -25.58 -15.92 -0.91
CA PHE A 198 -24.76 -16.82 -0.09
C PHE A 198 -24.69 -18.16 -0.81
N ILE A 199 -23.51 -18.52 -1.31
CA ILE A 199 -23.33 -19.63 -2.25
C ILE A 199 -22.58 -20.77 -1.56
N VAL A 200 -23.11 -22.00 -1.62
CA VAL A 200 -22.42 -23.18 -1.09
C VAL A 200 -22.17 -24.15 -2.23
N PHE A 201 -20.90 -24.33 -2.57
CA PHE A 201 -20.45 -25.30 -3.57
C PHE A 201 -20.30 -26.70 -2.96
N ASP A 202 -20.40 -27.71 -3.81
CA ASP A 202 -20.24 -29.14 -3.48
C ASP A 202 -18.85 -29.50 -2.96
N ASP A 203 -17.84 -28.77 -3.41
CA ASP A 203 -16.44 -28.88 -2.97
C ASP A 203 -16.15 -28.14 -1.65
N CYS A 204 -17.18 -27.67 -0.95
CA CYS A 204 -17.04 -27.18 0.41
C CYS A 204 -16.62 -28.33 1.33
N ASN A 205 -15.37 -28.29 1.81
CA ASN A 205 -14.80 -29.33 2.68
C ASN A 205 -15.50 -29.42 4.05
N ASP A 206 -16.20 -28.37 4.48
CA ASP A 206 -16.90 -28.31 5.77
C ASP A 206 -18.31 -27.71 5.60
N LEU A 207 -19.28 -28.60 5.38
CA LEU A 207 -20.68 -28.22 5.25
C LEU A 207 -21.26 -27.65 6.56
N ASP A 208 -20.76 -28.08 7.71
CA ASP A 208 -21.22 -27.57 9.01
C ASP A 208 -20.75 -26.13 9.24
N ALA A 209 -19.53 -25.79 8.80
CA ALA A 209 -19.06 -24.41 8.75
C ALA A 209 -19.92 -23.55 7.81
N ALA A 210 -20.30 -24.05 6.63
CA ALA A 210 -21.20 -23.34 5.73
C ALA A 210 -22.58 -23.07 6.36
N VAL A 211 -23.15 -24.05 7.08
CA VAL A 211 -24.41 -23.90 7.83
C VAL A 211 -24.26 -22.88 8.96
N ALA A 212 -23.17 -22.95 9.74
CA ALA A 212 -22.89 -21.98 10.79
C ALA A 212 -22.73 -20.55 10.24
N GLY A 213 -22.05 -20.42 9.10
CA GLY A 213 -21.91 -19.17 8.36
C GLY A 213 -23.24 -18.62 7.88
N ALA A 214 -24.11 -19.47 7.32
CA ALA A 214 -25.45 -19.07 6.89
C ALA A 214 -26.29 -18.57 8.06
N ILE A 215 -26.18 -19.22 9.23
CA ILE A 215 -26.86 -18.78 10.45
C ILE A 215 -26.37 -17.40 10.90
N ALA A 216 -25.06 -17.25 11.06
CA ALA A 216 -24.44 -16.00 11.50
C ALA A 216 -24.74 -14.84 10.53
N CYS A 217 -24.84 -15.13 9.24
CA CYS A 217 -25.15 -14.14 8.22
C CYS A 217 -26.66 -13.81 8.16
N LYS A 218 -27.54 -14.81 8.14
CA LYS A 218 -28.98 -14.60 7.87
C LYS A 218 -29.80 -14.19 9.09
N PHE A 219 -29.54 -14.78 10.25
CA PHE A 219 -30.47 -14.71 11.39
C PHE A 219 -30.03 -13.74 12.49
N ARG A 220 -28.76 -13.31 12.50
CA ARG A 220 -28.25 -12.27 13.44
C ARG A 220 -29.16 -11.04 13.46
N SER A 221 -29.45 -10.53 14.66
CA SER A 221 -30.39 -9.41 14.85
C SER A 221 -31.78 -9.64 14.22
N SER A 222 -32.24 -10.89 14.23
CA SER A 222 -33.47 -11.37 13.59
C SER A 222 -33.53 -11.05 12.08
N GLY A 223 -32.38 -11.10 11.41
CA GLY A 223 -32.23 -10.87 9.96
C GLY A 223 -32.34 -9.42 9.51
N GLN A 224 -32.26 -8.45 10.44
CA GLN A 224 -32.36 -7.03 10.17
C GLN A 224 -30.98 -6.39 9.95
N THR A 225 -30.17 -6.97 9.06
CA THR A 225 -28.84 -6.42 8.72
C THR A 225 -28.71 -6.27 7.21
N CYS A 226 -28.14 -5.16 6.75
CA CYS A 226 -28.00 -4.87 5.30
C CYS A 226 -27.13 -5.88 4.56
N VAL A 227 -26.20 -6.52 5.27
CA VAL A 227 -25.30 -7.55 4.72
C VAL A 227 -25.84 -8.97 4.91
N CYS A 228 -27.07 -9.15 5.41
CA CYS A 228 -27.68 -10.47 5.54
C CYS A 228 -27.84 -11.14 4.18
N ALA A 229 -27.50 -12.42 4.12
CA ALA A 229 -27.84 -13.27 2.99
C ALA A 229 -29.36 -13.29 2.80
N ASN A 230 -29.84 -13.00 1.59
CA ASN A 230 -31.27 -13.12 1.28
C ASN A 230 -31.53 -14.25 0.28
N ARG A 231 -30.53 -14.53 -0.57
CA ARG A 231 -30.57 -15.59 -1.57
C ARG A 231 -29.50 -16.64 -1.25
N LEU A 232 -29.89 -17.73 -0.60
CA LEU A 232 -28.96 -18.81 -0.24
C LEU A 232 -28.95 -19.84 -1.38
N TYR A 233 -27.94 -19.76 -2.23
CA TYR A 233 -27.72 -20.70 -3.33
C TYR A 233 -26.93 -21.90 -2.83
N VAL A 234 -27.46 -23.10 -3.07
CA VAL A 234 -26.80 -24.36 -2.66
C VAL A 234 -26.74 -25.30 -3.85
N GLN A 235 -25.55 -25.84 -4.10
CA GLN A 235 -25.34 -26.69 -5.28
C GLN A 235 -26.10 -28.01 -5.15
N GLU A 236 -26.64 -28.50 -6.27
CA GLU A 236 -27.62 -29.60 -6.27
C GLU A 236 -27.17 -30.87 -5.52
N GLY A 237 -25.87 -31.20 -5.56
CA GLY A 237 -25.32 -32.39 -4.89
C GLY A 237 -25.35 -32.35 -3.35
N ILE A 238 -25.49 -31.17 -2.75
CA ILE A 238 -25.50 -30.97 -1.29
C ILE A 238 -26.76 -30.26 -0.77
N TYR A 239 -27.70 -29.92 -1.66
CA TYR A 239 -28.88 -29.10 -1.35
C TYR A 239 -29.72 -29.64 -0.18
N ASP A 240 -30.14 -30.90 -0.26
CA ASP A 240 -31.04 -31.49 0.74
C ASP A 240 -30.33 -31.62 2.11
N LYS A 241 -29.07 -32.05 2.12
CA LYS A 241 -28.25 -32.15 3.34
C LYS A 241 -28.04 -30.80 4.02
N PHE A 242 -27.77 -29.76 3.24
CA PHE A 242 -27.64 -28.40 3.77
C PHE A 242 -28.96 -27.90 4.35
N ALA A 243 -30.07 -28.10 3.63
CA ALA A 243 -31.40 -27.70 4.07
C ALA A 243 -31.80 -28.36 5.39
N GLU A 244 -31.57 -29.67 5.53
CA GLU A 244 -31.83 -30.43 6.76
C GLU A 244 -30.99 -29.91 7.95
N LYS A 245 -29.67 -29.71 7.74
CA LYS A 245 -28.78 -29.19 8.79
C LYS A 245 -29.14 -27.77 9.20
N LEU A 246 -29.45 -26.89 8.25
CA LEU A 246 -29.87 -25.52 8.52
C LEU A 246 -31.19 -25.51 9.31
N ALA A 247 -32.18 -26.29 8.87
CA ALA A 247 -33.46 -26.42 9.56
C ALA A 247 -33.31 -26.92 10.99
N ALA A 248 -32.47 -27.93 11.22
CA ALA A 248 -32.20 -28.44 12.57
C ALA A 248 -31.67 -27.34 13.49
N LYS A 249 -30.70 -26.55 13.03
CA LYS A 249 -30.14 -25.43 13.81
C LYS A 249 -31.14 -24.30 14.06
N VAL A 250 -31.97 -23.98 13.06
CA VAL A 250 -32.99 -22.92 13.21
C VAL A 250 -34.09 -23.35 14.18
N ASN A 251 -34.44 -24.65 14.25
CA ASN A 251 -35.39 -25.18 15.24
C ASN A 251 -34.88 -25.05 16.69
N ASP A 252 -33.56 -25.02 16.91
CA ASP A 252 -32.96 -24.84 18.22
C ASP A 252 -33.00 -23.37 18.71
N PHE A 253 -33.41 -22.42 17.86
CA PHE A 253 -33.47 -21.01 18.24
C PHE A 253 -34.56 -20.74 19.28
N LYS A 254 -34.18 -19.98 20.30
CA LYS A 254 -35.10 -19.42 21.30
C LYS A 254 -35.45 -17.99 20.93
N VAL A 255 -36.71 -17.76 20.58
CA VAL A 255 -37.26 -16.43 20.29
C VAL A 255 -37.93 -15.89 21.56
N GLY A 256 -37.62 -14.66 21.96
CA GLY A 256 -38.17 -14.08 23.18
C GLY A 256 -37.69 -12.64 23.43
N TYR A 257 -37.92 -12.11 24.63
CA TYR A 257 -37.48 -10.78 24.98
C TYR A 257 -35.97 -10.74 25.20
N GLY A 258 -35.33 -9.62 24.86
CA GLY A 258 -33.87 -9.57 24.76
C GLY A 258 -33.09 -9.75 26.07
N PHE A 259 -33.76 -9.68 27.23
CA PHE A 259 -33.17 -9.92 28.55
C PHE A 259 -33.44 -11.33 29.10
N ASP A 260 -34.27 -12.13 28.44
CA ASP A 260 -34.61 -13.47 28.91
C ASP A 260 -33.43 -14.43 28.69
N ASP A 261 -33.20 -15.31 29.66
CA ASP A 261 -32.07 -16.24 29.64
C ASP A 261 -32.13 -17.22 28.46
N GLY A 262 -31.03 -17.25 27.70
CA GLY A 262 -30.87 -18.14 26.56
C GLY A 262 -31.63 -17.72 25.30
N VAL A 263 -32.32 -16.57 25.29
CA VAL A 263 -32.90 -16.03 24.06
C VAL A 263 -31.81 -15.75 23.03
N THR A 264 -32.05 -16.26 21.83
CA THR A 264 -31.13 -16.13 20.68
C THR A 264 -31.61 -15.09 19.68
N HIS A 265 -32.92 -14.81 19.63
CA HIS A 265 -33.53 -13.93 18.66
C HIS A 265 -34.63 -13.09 19.30
N GLY A 266 -34.59 -11.78 19.06
CA GLY A 266 -35.60 -10.82 19.51
C GLY A 266 -36.69 -10.56 18.47
N PRO A 267 -37.58 -9.58 18.71
CA PRO A 267 -38.56 -9.15 17.73
C PRO A 267 -37.88 -8.47 16.52
N VAL A 268 -38.65 -8.26 15.45
CA VAL A 268 -38.32 -7.25 14.45
C VAL A 268 -38.78 -5.86 14.92
N ILE A 269 -38.25 -4.78 14.35
CA ILE A 269 -38.36 -3.44 14.94
C ILE A 269 -39.80 -2.90 15.08
N HIS A 270 -40.70 -3.25 14.14
CA HIS A 270 -42.07 -2.73 14.07
C HIS A 270 -43.00 -3.63 13.24
N ASP A 271 -44.30 -3.42 13.36
CA ASP A 271 -45.39 -4.13 12.68
C ASP A 271 -45.28 -4.17 11.14
N ARG A 272 -44.79 -3.10 10.50
CA ARG A 272 -44.53 -3.08 9.04
C ARG A 272 -43.48 -4.10 8.63
N ALA A 273 -42.48 -4.36 9.49
CA ALA A 273 -41.44 -5.35 9.22
C ALA A 273 -42.03 -6.76 9.31
N VAL A 274 -42.83 -7.03 10.35
CA VAL A 274 -43.58 -8.29 10.47
C VAL A 274 -44.46 -8.52 9.24
N SER A 275 -45.18 -7.49 8.81
CA SER A 275 -46.07 -7.57 7.66
C SER A 275 -45.33 -7.86 6.36
N LYS A 276 -44.16 -7.22 6.14
CA LYS A 276 -43.31 -7.49 4.97
C LYS A 276 -42.76 -8.92 4.99
N VAL A 277 -42.23 -9.36 6.13
CA VAL A 277 -41.72 -10.72 6.32
C VAL A 277 -42.81 -11.75 6.01
N ASP A 278 -44.00 -11.56 6.58
CA ASP A 278 -45.14 -12.45 6.36
C ASP A 278 -45.57 -12.48 4.89
N ALA A 279 -45.63 -11.32 4.23
CA ALA A 279 -45.97 -11.22 2.81
C ALA A 279 -44.99 -12.03 1.93
N HIS A 280 -43.68 -11.93 2.17
CA HIS A 280 -42.67 -12.70 1.44
C HIS A 280 -42.79 -14.21 1.67
N VAL A 281 -43.09 -14.65 2.89
CA VAL A 281 -43.32 -16.07 3.18
C VAL A 281 -44.56 -16.59 2.47
N GLN A 282 -45.66 -15.84 2.52
CA GLN A 282 -46.92 -16.20 1.84
C GLN A 282 -46.75 -16.23 0.32
N ASP A 283 -46.03 -15.26 -0.25
CA ASP A 283 -45.71 -15.23 -1.67
C ASP A 283 -44.89 -16.48 -2.09
N ALA A 284 -43.84 -16.80 -1.35
CA ALA A 284 -43.02 -17.98 -1.61
C ALA A 284 -43.87 -19.26 -1.58
N GLN A 285 -44.77 -19.42 -0.60
CA GLN A 285 -45.67 -20.58 -0.53
C GLN A 285 -46.62 -20.66 -1.73
N LYS A 286 -47.21 -19.53 -2.16
CA LYS A 286 -48.10 -19.47 -3.33
C LYS A 286 -47.38 -19.85 -4.62
N LYS A 287 -46.09 -19.53 -4.72
CA LYS A 287 -45.23 -19.84 -5.87
C LYS A 287 -44.48 -21.18 -5.74
N GLY A 288 -44.92 -22.06 -4.83
CA GLY A 288 -44.43 -23.44 -4.72
C GLY A 288 -43.26 -23.68 -3.75
N GLY A 289 -42.81 -22.64 -3.05
CA GLY A 289 -41.83 -22.75 -1.97
C GLY A 289 -42.39 -23.50 -0.78
N LYS A 290 -41.58 -24.36 -0.17
CA LYS A 290 -41.97 -25.17 0.99
C LYS A 290 -41.28 -24.66 2.25
N VAL A 291 -42.07 -24.14 3.19
CA VAL A 291 -41.62 -23.82 4.55
C VAL A 291 -41.33 -25.13 5.29
N ILE A 292 -40.08 -25.31 5.71
CA ILE A 292 -39.66 -26.50 6.48
C ILE A 292 -39.45 -26.19 7.96
N VAL A 293 -39.27 -24.91 8.32
CA VAL A 293 -39.21 -24.39 9.70
C VAL A 293 -39.85 -23.00 9.72
N GLY A 294 -40.58 -22.67 10.80
CA GLY A 294 -41.11 -21.32 11.03
C GLY A 294 -42.31 -20.95 10.15
N GLY A 295 -42.25 -19.77 9.54
CA GLY A 295 -43.24 -19.25 8.58
C GLY A 295 -44.51 -18.69 9.21
N LYS A 296 -44.44 -18.19 10.44
CA LYS A 296 -45.60 -17.66 11.16
C LYS A 296 -45.24 -16.53 12.13
N LYS A 297 -46.20 -15.64 12.34
CA LYS A 297 -46.19 -14.65 13.43
C LYS A 297 -46.27 -15.34 14.79
N LEU A 298 -45.71 -14.70 15.82
CA LEU A 298 -45.71 -15.21 17.20
C LEU A 298 -46.47 -14.24 18.12
N PRO A 299 -47.81 -14.14 18.00
CA PRO A 299 -48.61 -13.14 18.72
C PRO A 299 -48.53 -13.30 20.24
N ASP A 300 -48.28 -14.53 20.74
CA ASP A 300 -48.15 -14.82 22.17
C ASP A 300 -46.93 -14.12 22.81
N LEU A 301 -45.91 -13.78 22.01
CA LEU A 301 -44.75 -12.97 22.44
C LEU A 301 -44.96 -11.47 22.17
N GLY A 302 -45.87 -11.13 21.27
CA GLY A 302 -46.23 -9.75 20.90
C GLY A 302 -46.32 -9.52 19.38
N PRO A 303 -46.80 -8.34 18.96
CA PRO A 303 -47.11 -8.06 17.55
C PRO A 303 -45.88 -8.00 16.64
N ASN A 304 -44.70 -7.81 17.20
CA ASN A 304 -43.45 -7.61 16.47
C ASN A 304 -42.60 -8.89 16.35
N PHE A 305 -43.12 -10.06 16.76
CA PHE A 305 -42.39 -11.32 16.71
C PHE A 305 -42.77 -12.16 15.49
N TYR A 306 -41.75 -12.68 14.80
CA TYR A 306 -41.89 -13.60 13.67
C TYR A 306 -40.94 -14.79 13.83
N ALA A 307 -41.42 -15.99 13.54
CA ALA A 307 -40.60 -17.20 13.69
C ALA A 307 -39.46 -17.22 12.64
N PRO A 308 -38.21 -17.50 13.05
CA PRO A 308 -37.13 -17.81 12.11
C PRO A 308 -37.56 -18.89 11.12
N THR A 309 -37.42 -18.59 9.82
CA THR A 309 -38.07 -19.34 8.75
C THR A 309 -37.04 -19.88 7.76
N VAL A 310 -37.19 -21.14 7.36
CA VAL A 310 -36.42 -21.76 6.27
C VAL A 310 -37.38 -22.24 5.19
N ILE A 311 -37.13 -21.82 3.95
CA ILE A 311 -37.93 -22.14 2.76
C ILE A 311 -37.05 -22.88 1.76
N THR A 312 -37.47 -24.08 1.39
CA THR A 312 -36.89 -24.86 0.28
C THR A 312 -37.67 -24.65 -1.02
N GLY A 313 -37.04 -24.91 -2.16
CA GLY A 313 -37.64 -24.73 -3.47
C GLY A 313 -37.84 -23.25 -3.85
N ALA A 314 -36.99 -22.35 -3.35
CA ALA A 314 -37.05 -20.94 -3.73
C ALA A 314 -36.65 -20.74 -5.19
N THR A 315 -37.36 -19.86 -5.90
CA THR A 315 -37.15 -19.55 -7.31
C THR A 315 -37.05 -18.03 -7.52
N GLY A 316 -36.50 -17.60 -8.66
CA GLY A 316 -36.36 -16.18 -9.00
C GLY A 316 -37.68 -15.42 -9.15
N GLU A 317 -38.81 -16.13 -9.24
CA GLU A 317 -40.16 -15.55 -9.34
C GLU A 317 -40.69 -15.07 -7.99
N MET A 318 -40.11 -15.53 -6.87
CA MET A 318 -40.57 -15.19 -5.52
C MET A 318 -40.08 -13.80 -5.11
N ASP A 319 -40.90 -13.05 -4.36
CA ASP A 319 -40.59 -11.66 -3.99
C ASP A 319 -39.29 -11.58 -3.17
N LEU A 320 -39.03 -12.58 -2.30
CA LEU A 320 -37.80 -12.69 -1.51
C LEU A 320 -36.52 -12.85 -2.37
N ALA A 321 -36.65 -13.15 -3.66
CA ALA A 321 -35.52 -13.25 -4.59
C ALA A 321 -35.13 -11.88 -5.14
N GLN A 322 -36.06 -10.92 -5.23
CA GLN A 322 -35.81 -9.61 -5.81
C GLN A 322 -35.74 -8.51 -4.73
N GLU A 323 -36.49 -8.68 -3.64
CA GLU A 323 -36.60 -7.71 -2.57
C GLU A 323 -35.82 -8.09 -1.32
N GLU A 324 -35.20 -7.08 -0.71
CA GLU A 324 -34.65 -7.20 0.64
C GLU A 324 -35.79 -7.47 1.65
N THR A 325 -35.79 -8.66 2.24
CA THR A 325 -36.79 -9.07 3.25
C THR A 325 -36.59 -8.33 4.57
N PHE A 326 -35.31 -8.11 4.95
CA PHE A 326 -34.91 -7.47 6.21
C PHE A 326 -35.56 -8.10 7.45
N GLY A 327 -35.56 -9.43 7.49
CA GLY A 327 -36.15 -10.24 8.55
C GLY A 327 -35.70 -11.70 8.48
N PRO A 328 -36.16 -12.55 9.41
CA PRO A 328 -35.54 -13.85 9.69
C PRO A 328 -36.05 -14.96 8.75
N VAL A 329 -35.87 -14.79 7.44
CA VAL A 329 -36.31 -15.74 6.39
C VAL A 329 -35.15 -16.17 5.49
N ALA A 330 -34.82 -17.47 5.50
CA ALA A 330 -33.83 -18.08 4.63
C ALA A 330 -34.50 -18.81 3.45
N GLY A 331 -34.43 -18.24 2.24
CA GLY A 331 -34.85 -18.93 1.01
C GLY A 331 -33.68 -19.68 0.37
N LEU A 332 -33.84 -21.00 0.17
CA LEU A 332 -32.83 -21.88 -0.42
C LEU A 332 -33.09 -22.11 -1.92
N PHE A 333 -32.16 -21.65 -2.75
CA PHE A 333 -32.17 -21.75 -4.21
C PHE A 333 -31.19 -22.85 -4.64
N LYS A 334 -31.61 -23.68 -5.59
CA LYS A 334 -30.76 -24.75 -6.13
C LYS A 334 -30.02 -24.25 -7.38
N PHE A 335 -28.76 -24.59 -7.52
CA PHE A 335 -27.98 -24.34 -8.74
C PHE A 335 -27.11 -25.55 -9.12
N LYS A 336 -26.60 -25.58 -10.35
CA LYS A 336 -25.78 -26.69 -10.87
C LYS A 336 -24.34 -26.29 -11.12
N THR A 337 -24.12 -25.13 -11.74
CA THR A 337 -22.78 -24.73 -12.20
C THR A 337 -22.29 -23.42 -11.58
N GLU A 338 -20.98 -23.25 -11.52
CA GLU A 338 -20.31 -22.00 -11.08
C GLU A 338 -20.76 -20.80 -11.91
N LYS A 339 -20.85 -20.95 -13.23
CA LYS A 339 -21.28 -19.89 -14.14
C LYS A 339 -22.73 -19.45 -13.84
N GLU A 340 -23.64 -20.41 -13.77
CA GLU A 340 -25.07 -20.17 -13.49
C GLU A 340 -25.27 -19.42 -12.17
N VAL A 341 -24.60 -19.85 -11.09
CA VAL A 341 -24.81 -19.22 -9.78
C VAL A 341 -24.23 -17.81 -9.71
N VAL A 342 -23.14 -17.54 -10.43
CA VAL A 342 -22.59 -16.18 -10.54
C VAL A 342 -23.55 -15.27 -11.32
N GLU A 343 -24.12 -15.75 -12.42
CA GLU A 343 -25.14 -15.02 -13.19
C GLU A 343 -26.36 -14.70 -12.30
N LEU A 344 -26.90 -15.71 -11.60
CA LEU A 344 -28.02 -15.52 -10.67
C LEU A 344 -27.68 -14.58 -9.50
N ALA A 345 -26.47 -14.69 -8.94
CA ALA A 345 -26.03 -13.85 -7.84
C ALA A 345 -25.92 -12.37 -8.26
N ASN A 346 -25.48 -12.11 -9.48
CA ASN A 346 -25.32 -10.76 -10.03
C ASN A 346 -26.60 -10.18 -10.64
N ASP A 347 -27.60 -11.01 -10.95
CA ASP A 347 -28.92 -10.60 -11.44
C ASP A 347 -29.76 -9.93 -10.34
N THR A 348 -29.34 -8.72 -9.98
CA THR A 348 -29.98 -7.83 -9.02
C THR A 348 -29.45 -6.40 -9.16
N ASP A 349 -30.28 -5.41 -8.88
CA ASP A 349 -29.92 -3.99 -8.93
C ASP A 349 -29.00 -3.56 -7.77
N VAL A 350 -28.84 -4.40 -6.75
CA VAL A 350 -28.07 -4.09 -5.52
C VAL A 350 -26.79 -4.93 -5.45
N GLY A 351 -25.76 -4.42 -4.75
CA GLY A 351 -24.43 -5.02 -4.72
C GLY A 351 -23.66 -4.69 -3.46
N LEU A 352 -24.22 -4.96 -2.28
CA LEU A 352 -23.56 -4.65 -1.00
C LEU A 352 -22.53 -5.71 -0.59
N ALA A 353 -23.01 -6.91 -0.27
CA ALA A 353 -22.20 -8.02 0.20
C ALA A 353 -22.55 -9.30 -0.56
N GLY A 354 -21.60 -10.23 -0.67
CA GLY A 354 -21.79 -11.58 -1.16
C GLY A 354 -20.95 -12.56 -0.37
N TYR A 355 -21.40 -13.81 -0.27
CA TYR A 355 -20.72 -14.85 0.49
C TYR A 355 -20.64 -16.12 -0.33
N PHE A 356 -19.55 -16.86 -0.20
CA PHE A 356 -19.52 -18.21 -0.74
C PHE A 356 -18.56 -19.14 0.01
N TYR A 357 -18.85 -20.44 -0.08
CA TYR A 357 -18.08 -21.52 0.52
C TYR A 357 -17.57 -22.49 -0.55
N SER A 358 -16.26 -22.68 -0.60
CA SER A 358 -15.58 -23.61 -1.51
C SER A 358 -14.21 -24.02 -0.95
N GLY A 359 -13.80 -25.27 -1.19
CA GLY A 359 -12.45 -25.76 -0.91
C GLY A 359 -11.44 -25.53 -2.04
N ASN A 360 -11.88 -25.08 -3.22
CA ASN A 360 -11.03 -24.91 -4.39
C ASN A 360 -10.55 -23.46 -4.53
N VAL A 361 -9.24 -23.24 -4.33
CA VAL A 361 -8.61 -21.91 -4.42
C VAL A 361 -8.81 -21.24 -5.77
N ASN A 362 -8.77 -21.99 -6.88
CA ASN A 362 -8.99 -21.41 -8.20
C ASN A 362 -10.43 -20.91 -8.38
N ARG A 363 -11.41 -21.62 -7.81
CA ARG A 363 -12.81 -21.18 -7.77
C ARG A 363 -12.96 -19.97 -6.86
N ILE A 364 -12.26 -19.95 -5.72
CA ILE A 364 -12.28 -18.81 -4.79
C ILE A 364 -11.91 -17.51 -5.51
N TYR A 365 -10.80 -17.48 -6.26
CA TYR A 365 -10.42 -16.28 -7.00
C TYR A 365 -11.45 -15.89 -8.06
N ARG A 366 -11.87 -16.84 -8.91
CA ARG A 366 -12.83 -16.54 -9.99
C ARG A 366 -14.17 -16.02 -9.48
N VAL A 367 -14.73 -16.66 -8.45
CA VAL A 367 -16.03 -16.26 -7.89
C VAL A 367 -15.91 -14.95 -7.13
N ALA A 368 -14.86 -14.76 -6.33
CA ALA A 368 -14.69 -13.52 -5.58
C ALA A 368 -14.55 -12.29 -6.49
N GLU A 369 -13.82 -12.41 -7.60
CA GLU A 369 -13.67 -11.32 -8.57
C GLU A 369 -14.89 -11.11 -9.48
N ALA A 370 -15.67 -12.17 -9.72
CA ALA A 370 -16.86 -12.10 -10.59
C ALA A 370 -18.13 -11.62 -9.88
N LEU A 371 -18.22 -11.70 -8.54
CA LEU A 371 -19.37 -11.19 -7.81
C LEU A 371 -19.39 -9.65 -7.82
N GLU A 372 -20.50 -9.08 -8.31
CA GLU A 372 -20.68 -7.63 -8.43
C GLU A 372 -21.20 -7.01 -7.12
N VAL A 373 -20.39 -7.17 -6.06
CA VAL A 373 -20.67 -6.68 -4.71
C VAL A 373 -19.47 -5.91 -4.18
N GLY A 374 -19.70 -4.99 -3.23
CA GLY A 374 -18.60 -4.23 -2.65
C GLY A 374 -17.78 -4.98 -1.59
N MET A 375 -18.32 -6.07 -1.04
CA MET A 375 -17.64 -6.91 -0.03
C MET A 375 -17.94 -8.40 -0.25
N VAL A 376 -16.91 -9.25 -0.17
CA VAL A 376 -17.04 -10.70 -0.37
C VAL A 376 -16.53 -11.47 0.85
N GLY A 377 -17.35 -12.39 1.37
CA GLY A 377 -16.97 -13.34 2.40
C GLY A 377 -16.68 -14.72 1.82
N VAL A 378 -15.44 -15.19 1.94
CA VAL A 378 -15.03 -16.53 1.50
C VAL A 378 -14.90 -17.43 2.71
N ASN A 379 -15.65 -18.53 2.74
CA ASN A 379 -15.66 -19.49 3.85
C ASN A 379 -15.92 -18.83 5.23
N THR A 380 -16.65 -17.71 5.24
CA THR A 380 -17.09 -16.99 6.45
C THR A 380 -18.46 -16.37 6.22
N GLY A 381 -19.29 -16.32 7.27
CA GLY A 381 -20.57 -15.59 7.29
C GLY A 381 -20.46 -14.16 7.84
N LEU A 382 -19.25 -13.72 8.18
CA LEU A 382 -18.97 -12.45 8.86
C LEU A 382 -17.80 -11.74 8.19
N ILE A 383 -18.02 -10.49 7.75
CA ILE A 383 -17.06 -9.70 6.96
C ILE A 383 -16.89 -8.26 7.44
N SER A 384 -17.52 -7.89 8.56
CA SER A 384 -17.53 -6.51 9.05
C SER A 384 -16.39 -6.27 10.06
N ASP A 385 -15.51 -5.34 9.75
CA ASP A 385 -14.40 -4.90 10.59
C ASP A 385 -14.25 -3.36 10.48
N ALA A 386 -13.76 -2.70 11.53
CA ALA A 386 -13.44 -1.27 11.48
C ALA A 386 -12.29 -0.96 10.54
N ALA A 387 -11.35 -1.89 10.35
CA ALA A 387 -10.19 -1.76 9.46
C ALA A 387 -10.49 -2.08 7.98
N ALA A 388 -11.56 -2.84 7.72
CA ALA A 388 -11.95 -3.25 6.37
C ALA A 388 -12.84 -2.18 5.70
N PRO A 389 -12.71 -1.96 4.38
CA PRO A 389 -13.60 -1.07 3.66
C PRO A 389 -14.99 -1.70 3.62
N PHE A 390 -15.98 -0.96 4.10
CA PHE A 390 -17.37 -1.35 4.10
C PHE A 390 -18.12 -0.49 3.08
N GLY A 391 -18.75 -1.13 2.10
CA GLY A 391 -19.71 -0.44 1.27
C GLY A 391 -20.09 -1.15 -0.01
N GLY A 392 -21.11 -0.63 -0.67
CA GLY A 392 -21.73 -1.27 -1.85
C GLY A 392 -21.25 -0.76 -3.20
N VAL A 393 -21.80 -1.39 -4.22
CA VAL A 393 -21.85 -0.94 -5.62
C VAL A 393 -23.30 -1.02 -6.13
N LYS A 394 -23.56 -0.61 -7.37
CA LYS A 394 -24.90 -0.53 -7.97
C LYS A 394 -25.84 0.33 -7.11
N GLU A 395 -27.10 -0.08 -6.91
CA GLU A 395 -28.05 0.63 -6.06
C GLU A 395 -27.82 0.44 -4.55
N SER A 396 -26.85 -0.38 -4.13
CA SER A 396 -26.41 -0.41 -2.72
C SER A 396 -25.60 0.81 -2.32
N GLY A 397 -25.31 1.71 -3.27
CA GLY A 397 -24.72 3.02 -3.02
C GLY A 397 -23.23 3.09 -3.37
N PHE A 398 -22.56 4.08 -2.81
CA PHE A 398 -21.17 4.41 -3.10
C PHE A 398 -20.51 5.23 -1.98
N GLY A 399 -19.19 5.32 -2.03
CA GLY A 399 -18.36 5.71 -0.89
C GLY A 399 -17.99 4.49 -0.07
N ARG A 400 -17.12 4.66 0.93
CA ARG A 400 -16.73 3.60 1.85
C ARG A 400 -16.79 4.08 3.28
N GLU A 401 -17.13 3.17 4.18
CA GLU A 401 -17.07 3.35 5.62
C GLU A 401 -16.04 2.37 6.23
N GLY A 402 -15.53 2.66 7.44
CA GLY A 402 -14.40 1.90 7.99
C GLY A 402 -13.13 2.08 7.15
N SER A 403 -12.05 1.38 7.52
CA SER A 403 -10.75 1.43 6.87
C SER A 403 -10.10 2.82 6.83
N LYS A 404 -8.89 2.89 6.28
CA LYS A 404 -8.32 4.15 5.79
C LYS A 404 -9.18 4.77 4.69
N HIS A 405 -9.88 3.96 3.88
CA HIS A 405 -10.70 4.46 2.78
C HIS A 405 -11.92 5.26 3.26
N GLY A 406 -12.48 4.94 4.42
CA GLY A 406 -13.59 5.69 4.99
C GLY A 406 -13.20 7.06 5.52
N ILE A 407 -11.93 7.33 5.82
CA ILE A 407 -11.48 8.67 6.20
C ILE A 407 -11.39 9.62 5.00
N ASP A 408 -11.10 9.08 3.81
CA ASP A 408 -11.02 9.84 2.57
C ASP A 408 -12.39 10.42 2.17
N GLU A 409 -13.47 9.75 2.58
CA GLU A 409 -14.84 10.26 2.42
C GLU A 409 -15.07 11.60 3.12
N TYR A 410 -14.32 11.90 4.19
CA TYR A 410 -14.44 13.14 4.97
C TYR A 410 -13.34 14.16 4.66
N SER A 411 -12.53 13.87 3.64
CA SER A 411 -11.44 14.75 3.19
C SER A 411 -11.66 15.27 1.77
N VAL A 412 -11.02 16.39 1.46
CA VAL A 412 -10.87 16.95 0.12
C VAL A 412 -9.38 17.15 -0.17
N ILE A 413 -8.97 16.83 -1.39
CA ILE A 413 -7.59 17.03 -1.84
C ILE A 413 -7.50 18.44 -2.45
N LYS A 414 -6.47 19.20 -2.04
CA LYS A 414 -6.13 20.50 -2.60
C LYS A 414 -4.72 20.47 -3.14
N SER A 415 -4.58 20.78 -4.43
CA SER A 415 -3.27 21.02 -5.03
C SER A 415 -2.78 22.44 -4.72
N ILE A 416 -1.50 22.55 -4.35
CA ILE A 416 -0.78 23.80 -4.16
C ILE A 416 0.46 23.73 -5.04
N THR A 417 0.53 24.63 -6.02
CA THR A 417 1.70 24.81 -6.88
C THR A 417 2.42 26.09 -6.48
N ILE A 418 3.68 25.96 -6.07
CA ILE A 418 4.57 27.09 -5.80
C ILE A 418 5.51 27.20 -6.99
N GLY A 419 5.41 28.31 -7.72
CA GLY A 419 6.37 28.64 -8.77
C GLY A 419 7.60 29.34 -8.20
N ALA A 420 8.79 28.89 -8.60
CA ALA A 420 10.01 29.63 -8.33
C ALA A 420 10.27 30.66 -9.45
N LYS A 421 10.69 31.87 -9.10
CA LYS A 421 11.22 32.86 -10.07
C LYS A 421 12.65 32.53 -10.54
N THR A 422 13.27 31.52 -9.94
CA THR A 422 14.66 31.14 -10.19
C THR A 422 14.72 29.62 -10.27
N PRO A 423 15.35 29.03 -11.29
CA PRO A 423 15.47 27.58 -11.39
C PRO A 423 16.21 27.06 -10.15
N PRO A 424 15.76 25.94 -9.56
CA PRO A 424 16.54 25.29 -8.52
C PRO A 424 17.89 24.87 -9.13
N THR A 425 18.99 25.32 -8.54
CA THR A 425 20.36 24.87 -8.84
C THR A 425 20.57 23.36 -8.58
N SER A 426 19.54 22.66 -8.09
CA SER A 426 19.54 21.23 -7.78
C SER A 426 18.92 20.36 -8.89
N ALA A 427 19.20 20.67 -10.17
CA ALA A 427 19.26 19.63 -11.20
C ALA A 427 20.49 18.71 -11.02
N MET A 428 21.24 18.90 -9.93
CA MET A 428 22.33 18.01 -9.54
C MET A 428 21.75 16.70 -9.00
N HIS A 429 22.08 15.61 -9.71
CA HIS A 429 21.87 14.20 -9.37
C HIS A 429 20.53 13.58 -9.83
N ASN A 430 20.19 13.78 -11.10
CA ASN A 430 19.52 12.71 -11.83
C ASN A 430 20.58 11.95 -12.64
N PRO A 431 20.95 10.71 -12.30
CA PRO A 431 21.99 9.96 -13.00
C PRO A 431 21.64 9.66 -14.47
N ILE A 432 20.37 9.83 -14.85
CA ILE A 432 19.91 9.68 -16.24
C ILE A 432 20.29 10.89 -17.11
N THR A 433 20.52 12.08 -16.52
CA THR A 433 20.93 13.29 -17.26
C THR A 433 22.39 13.67 -17.05
N SER A 434 23.15 12.93 -16.25
CA SER A 434 24.60 13.15 -16.07
C SER A 434 25.43 12.51 -17.20
N SER A 435 24.98 12.66 -18.45
CA SER A 435 25.83 12.43 -19.62
C SER A 435 26.55 13.72 -19.98
N LEU A 436 27.82 13.79 -19.57
CA LEU A 436 28.92 14.51 -20.23
C LEU A 436 28.60 15.91 -20.79
N THR A 437 28.61 16.92 -19.93
CA THR A 437 28.99 18.28 -20.35
C THR A 437 30.33 18.64 -19.71
N CYS A 438 31.38 18.69 -20.53
CA CYS A 438 32.70 19.18 -20.14
C CYS A 438 32.64 20.71 -20.03
N HIS A 439 32.83 21.27 -18.82
CA HIS A 439 32.79 22.71 -18.56
C HIS A 439 33.95 23.53 -19.16
N ARG A 440 34.87 22.94 -19.95
CA ARG A 440 35.80 23.70 -20.81
C ARG A 440 35.28 23.91 -22.23
N CYS A 441 34.18 23.27 -22.62
CA CYS A 441 33.67 23.26 -23.99
C CYS A 441 32.39 24.10 -24.16
N ASP A 442 32.20 25.15 -23.37
CA ASP A 442 31.02 26.04 -23.50
C ASP A 442 31.01 26.85 -24.82
N ASP A 443 32.01 26.71 -25.69
CA ASP A 443 32.03 27.25 -27.06
C ASP A 443 31.97 26.19 -28.18
N LEU A 444 31.94 24.88 -27.87
CA LEU A 444 31.74 23.84 -28.89
C LEU A 444 30.31 23.32 -28.83
N SER A 445 29.39 24.18 -29.23
CA SER A 445 28.04 23.75 -29.61
C SER A 445 28.16 22.75 -30.77
N PHE A 446 27.92 21.47 -30.48
CA PHE A 446 27.78 20.38 -31.46
C PHE A 446 28.58 20.56 -32.75
N THR A 447 29.90 20.52 -32.63
CA THR A 447 30.75 20.39 -33.82
C THR A 447 30.46 19.04 -34.47
N PRO A 448 29.93 18.99 -35.70
CA PRO A 448 29.61 17.72 -36.35
C PRO A 448 30.87 16.87 -36.49
N LEU A 449 30.74 15.54 -36.38
CA LEU A 449 31.82 14.54 -36.53
C LEU A 449 32.77 14.78 -37.73
N LYS A 450 32.35 15.56 -38.74
CA LYS A 450 33.16 15.99 -39.88
C LYS A 450 34.31 16.96 -39.55
N GLU A 451 34.22 17.76 -38.49
CA GLU A 451 35.26 18.75 -38.14
C GLU A 451 36.30 18.17 -37.16
N LEU A 452 35.90 17.26 -36.26
CA LEU A 452 36.83 16.42 -35.48
C LEU A 452 37.69 15.54 -36.40
N ARG A 453 37.09 15.09 -37.52
CA ARG A 453 37.75 14.33 -38.60
C ARG A 453 38.86 15.11 -39.30
N ALA A 454 38.69 16.43 -39.50
CA ALA A 454 39.72 17.26 -40.15
C ALA A 454 40.94 17.49 -39.23
N HIS A 455 40.70 17.62 -37.92
CA HIS A 455 41.77 17.87 -36.95
C HIS A 455 42.65 16.64 -36.72
N CYS A 456 42.08 15.42 -36.69
CA CYS A 456 42.87 14.18 -36.62
C CYS A 456 43.64 13.87 -37.92
N GLN A 457 43.16 14.32 -39.09
CA GLN A 457 43.87 14.17 -40.36
C GLN A 457 45.13 15.05 -40.45
N GLU A 458 45.16 16.19 -39.76
CA GLU A 458 46.31 17.11 -39.77
C GLU A 458 47.48 16.60 -38.89
N GLU A 459 47.23 15.94 -37.76
CA GLU A 459 48.30 15.53 -36.83
C GLU A 459 48.89 14.12 -37.07
N HIS A 460 48.18 13.21 -37.76
CA HIS A 460 48.60 11.80 -37.93
C HIS A 460 48.48 11.26 -39.37
N SER A 461 48.85 12.10 -40.35
CA SER A 461 48.74 11.78 -41.80
C SER A 461 49.52 10.55 -42.28
N GLU A 462 50.52 10.07 -41.53
CA GLU A 462 51.39 8.96 -41.95
C GLU A 462 50.71 7.58 -41.87
N TYR A 463 49.66 7.45 -41.05
CA TYR A 463 48.94 6.19 -40.81
C TYR A 463 47.57 6.13 -41.48
N TRP A 464 47.19 7.17 -42.21
CA TRP A 464 45.89 7.28 -42.86
C TRP A 464 45.96 6.89 -44.35
N CYS A 465 45.17 5.89 -44.73
CA CYS A 465 44.85 5.62 -46.13
C CYS A 465 43.45 6.17 -46.42
N ASP A 466 43.34 7.18 -47.30
CA ASP A 466 42.06 7.79 -47.68
C ASP A 466 41.04 6.82 -48.31
N ARG A 467 41.46 5.59 -48.67
CA ARG A 467 40.56 4.54 -49.20
C ARG A 467 40.08 3.53 -48.15
N CYS A 468 40.44 3.69 -46.87
CA CYS A 468 40.06 2.82 -45.76
C CYS A 468 38.93 3.40 -44.89
N GLU A 469 38.00 4.18 -45.47
CA GLU A 469 36.85 4.77 -44.75
C GLU A 469 35.97 3.73 -44.03
N TRP A 470 35.98 2.47 -44.45
CA TRP A 470 35.16 1.40 -43.89
C TRP A 470 35.53 0.97 -42.46
N LEU A 471 36.77 1.23 -42.01
CA LEU A 471 37.27 0.80 -40.69
C LEU A 471 36.62 1.54 -39.50
N PHE A 472 35.99 2.69 -39.73
CA PHE A 472 35.29 3.46 -38.68
C PHE A 472 33.77 3.24 -38.68
N GLU A 473 33.22 2.55 -39.69
CA GLU A 473 31.78 2.28 -39.80
C GLU A 473 31.38 0.87 -39.32
N GLY A 474 32.35 0.02 -38.95
CA GLY A 474 32.09 -1.30 -38.36
C GLY A 474 31.66 -2.38 -39.37
N ASP A 475 32.14 -2.30 -40.62
CA ASP A 475 31.83 -3.24 -41.69
C ASP A 475 32.97 -4.27 -41.84
N ASP A 476 32.96 -5.34 -41.03
CA ASP A 476 34.05 -6.32 -40.89
C ASP A 476 34.30 -7.19 -42.16
N GLU A 477 33.41 -7.18 -43.16
CA GLU A 477 33.53 -8.06 -44.34
C GLU A 477 34.53 -7.56 -45.42
N LYS A 478 35.23 -6.44 -45.20
CA LYS A 478 36.17 -5.86 -46.19
C LYS A 478 37.66 -5.84 -45.77
N ALA A 479 38.02 -6.54 -44.70
CA ALA A 479 39.42 -6.69 -44.29
C ALA A 479 40.16 -7.77 -45.10
N SER A 480 41.33 -7.39 -45.61
CA SER A 480 42.25 -8.18 -46.43
C SER A 480 43.21 -9.03 -45.61
N HIS A 481 43.89 -9.98 -46.25
CA HIS A 481 44.68 -11.08 -45.67
C HIS A 481 45.47 -10.74 -44.38
N TYR A 482 45.31 -11.57 -43.34
CA TYR A 482 46.15 -11.58 -42.15
C TYR A 482 47.48 -12.29 -42.45
N ASP A 483 48.62 -11.64 -42.12
CA ASP A 483 49.94 -12.27 -42.20
C ASP A 483 50.31 -12.85 -40.83
N ASP A 484 50.16 -14.18 -40.72
CA ASP A 484 50.47 -14.95 -39.50
C ASP A 484 51.95 -14.87 -39.09
N SER A 485 52.86 -14.46 -39.98
CA SER A 485 54.29 -14.44 -39.68
C SER A 485 54.74 -13.20 -38.89
N GLU A 486 54.04 -12.07 -39.04
CA GLU A 486 54.39 -10.81 -38.37
C GLU A 486 53.24 -10.19 -37.54
N ASN A 487 52.12 -10.90 -37.41
CA ASN A 487 51.03 -10.62 -36.46
C ASN A 487 50.29 -9.28 -36.68
N HIS A 488 50.12 -8.89 -37.95
CA HIS A 488 49.41 -7.66 -38.37
C HIS A 488 48.56 -7.87 -39.64
N TRP A 489 47.64 -6.94 -39.90
CA TRP A 489 46.71 -6.98 -41.03
C TRP A 489 47.21 -6.09 -42.18
N GLN A 490 47.25 -6.60 -43.41
CA GLN A 490 47.64 -5.81 -44.59
C GLN A 490 46.43 -5.41 -45.43
N CYS A 491 46.43 -4.17 -45.95
CA CYS A 491 45.38 -3.65 -46.83
C CYS A 491 45.56 -4.13 -48.29
N SER A 492 44.57 -4.80 -48.88
CA SER A 492 44.65 -5.35 -50.25
C SER A 492 44.58 -4.30 -51.37
N HIS A 493 44.45 -3.02 -51.04
CA HIS A 493 44.33 -1.93 -52.02
C HIS A 493 45.53 -0.97 -52.03
N CYS A 494 46.35 -1.01 -50.97
CA CYS A 494 47.66 -0.38 -50.94
C CYS A 494 48.50 -1.19 -49.96
N ASP A 495 49.65 -1.73 -50.39
CA ASP A 495 50.57 -2.56 -49.60
C ASP A 495 51.21 -1.81 -48.39
N LYS A 496 50.39 -1.22 -47.53
CA LYS A 496 50.78 -0.54 -46.29
C LYS A 496 50.32 -1.39 -45.11
N ASP A 497 51.22 -1.60 -44.15
CA ASP A 497 50.93 -2.32 -42.92
C ASP A 497 49.96 -1.53 -42.03
N VAL A 498 48.91 -2.20 -41.55
CA VAL A 498 47.98 -1.61 -40.56
C VAL A 498 48.33 -2.18 -39.19
N VAL A 499 48.52 -1.27 -38.22
CA VAL A 499 48.95 -1.54 -36.84
C VAL A 499 48.08 -2.57 -36.11
N SER A 500 48.66 -3.22 -35.08
CA SER A 500 48.05 -4.35 -34.37
C SER A 500 46.66 -4.02 -33.78
N GLU A 501 45.76 -5.01 -33.71
CA GLU A 501 44.38 -4.84 -33.23
C GLU A 501 44.29 -4.19 -31.83
N ASN A 502 45.30 -4.41 -30.99
CA ASN A 502 45.39 -3.81 -29.66
C ASN A 502 45.68 -2.30 -29.70
N GLU A 503 46.50 -1.82 -30.63
CA GLU A 503 46.79 -0.38 -30.76
C GLU A 503 45.60 0.40 -31.32
N LEU A 504 44.80 -0.22 -32.18
CA LEU A 504 43.56 0.37 -32.68
C LEU A 504 42.54 0.62 -31.55
N ARG A 505 42.43 -0.34 -30.62
CA ARG A 505 41.56 -0.20 -29.42
C ARG A 505 42.13 0.80 -28.40
N ILE A 506 43.45 0.91 -28.28
CA ILE A 506 44.10 1.91 -27.44
C ILE A 506 43.84 3.33 -27.97
N HIS A 507 43.89 3.55 -29.28
CA HIS A 507 43.58 4.87 -29.85
C HIS A 507 42.10 5.25 -29.69
N GLN A 508 41.17 4.30 -29.81
CA GLN A 508 39.76 4.53 -29.50
C GLN A 508 39.51 4.80 -28.00
N ALA A 509 40.29 4.17 -27.11
CA ALA A 509 40.20 4.43 -25.67
C ALA A 509 40.81 5.80 -25.29
N LEU A 510 41.92 6.18 -25.92
CA LEU A 510 42.61 7.45 -25.65
C LEU A 510 41.80 8.67 -26.12
N SER A 511 41.04 8.57 -27.22
CA SER A 511 40.14 9.66 -27.65
C SER A 511 39.03 9.95 -26.62
N HIS A 512 38.62 8.95 -25.84
CA HIS A 512 37.68 9.12 -24.73
C HIS A 512 38.36 9.62 -23.44
N GLN A 513 39.67 9.41 -23.28
CA GLN A 513 40.40 9.68 -22.04
C GLN A 513 41.01 11.08 -21.97
N TYR A 514 41.31 11.71 -23.11
CA TYR A 514 41.84 13.09 -23.17
C TYR A 514 40.89 14.17 -22.62
N CYS A 515 39.60 13.86 -22.41
CA CYS A 515 38.64 14.80 -21.82
C CYS A 515 38.76 14.95 -20.29
N TYR A 516 39.55 14.12 -19.60
CA TYR A 516 39.56 14.05 -18.13
C TYR A 516 40.72 14.80 -17.44
N ASP A 517 41.75 15.25 -18.16
CA ASP A 517 42.97 15.87 -17.57
C ASP A 517 43.00 17.40 -17.61
N CYS A 518 41.84 18.06 -17.46
CA CYS A 518 41.76 19.51 -17.42
C CYS A 518 41.69 20.05 -15.98
N GLU A 519 42.82 20.53 -15.45
CA GLU A 519 42.92 21.25 -14.17
C GLU A 519 41.86 22.37 -14.07
N ILE A 520 41.05 22.34 -13.00
CA ILE A 520 40.02 23.35 -12.70
C ILE A 520 40.65 24.43 -11.82
N ASP A 521 40.64 25.67 -12.27
CA ASP A 521 41.03 26.85 -11.49
C ASP A 521 39.90 27.18 -10.48
N PHE A 522 40.16 26.99 -9.19
CA PHE A 522 39.21 27.18 -8.08
C PHE A 522 39.20 28.63 -7.52
N GLY A 523 39.70 29.60 -8.30
CA GLY A 523 39.72 31.02 -7.93
C GLY A 523 38.34 31.66 -7.78
N GLU A 524 37.41 31.43 -8.72
CA GLU A 524 36.15 32.18 -8.81
C GLU A 524 34.99 31.63 -7.95
N TYR A 525 35.06 30.40 -7.46
CA TYR A 525 33.94 29.78 -6.72
C TYR A 525 33.76 30.32 -5.29
N ILE A 526 34.76 31.04 -4.75
CA ILE A 526 34.82 31.41 -3.32
C ILE A 526 34.42 32.88 -3.06
N GLU A 527 34.29 33.75 -4.07
CA GLU A 527 34.09 35.18 -3.85
C GLU A 527 32.69 35.61 -3.32
N HIS A 528 31.72 34.71 -3.11
CA HIS A 528 30.35 35.10 -2.72
C HIS A 528 29.81 34.45 -1.44
N ARG A 529 30.64 34.30 -0.40
CA ARG A 529 30.15 34.12 0.99
C ARG A 529 31.10 34.74 2.02
N HIS A 530 30.94 36.03 2.28
CA HIS A 530 31.47 36.62 3.50
C HIS A 530 30.54 36.33 4.69
N GLU A 531 31.19 36.12 5.84
CA GLU A 531 30.65 35.99 7.21
C GLU A 531 30.18 34.61 7.68
N ALA A 532 31.14 33.69 7.88
CA ALA A 532 31.09 32.75 9.00
C ALA A 532 32.51 32.23 9.33
N HIS A 533 33.00 32.54 10.52
CA HIS A 533 34.22 31.93 11.05
C HIS A 533 33.95 30.45 11.39
N TYR A 534 34.61 29.52 10.70
CA TYR A 534 34.52 28.08 10.97
C TYR A 534 35.84 27.53 11.52
N LEU A 535 35.75 26.68 12.55
CA LEU A 535 36.87 25.95 13.16
C LEU A 535 37.40 24.87 12.20
N CYS A 536 38.71 24.85 11.95
CA CYS A 536 39.38 23.87 11.07
C CYS A 536 39.84 22.64 11.88
N TYR A 537 39.13 21.51 11.73
CA TYR A 537 39.44 20.25 12.43
C TYR A 537 40.80 19.63 12.08
N SER A 538 41.44 20.05 10.98
CA SER A 538 42.79 19.57 10.62
C SER A 538 43.91 20.18 11.47
N CYS A 539 43.67 21.30 12.16
CA CYS A 539 44.69 22.05 12.90
C CYS A 539 44.63 21.86 14.42
N GLY A 540 43.63 21.13 14.93
CA GLY A 540 43.42 20.97 16.37
C GLY A 540 42.99 22.28 17.04
N ASP A 541 41.71 22.61 16.93
CA ASP A 541 40.99 23.65 17.68
C ASP A 541 41.62 25.07 17.75
N GLU A 542 42.33 25.53 16.70
CA GLU A 542 42.64 26.95 16.51
C GLU A 542 42.02 27.51 15.22
N VAL A 543 41.63 28.80 15.27
CA VAL A 543 41.01 29.52 14.16
C VAL A 543 42.05 29.80 13.08
N CYS A 544 41.93 29.17 11.91
CA CYS A 544 42.83 29.41 10.78
C CYS A 544 42.52 30.76 10.09
N ASP A 545 43.56 31.40 9.58
CA ASP A 545 43.38 32.46 8.58
C ASP A 545 42.83 31.89 7.26
N GLU A 546 42.24 32.77 6.46
CA GLU A 546 41.49 32.42 5.25
C GLU A 546 42.36 31.73 4.19
N ALA A 547 43.64 32.13 4.08
CA ALA A 547 44.60 31.52 3.16
C ALA A 547 44.93 30.07 3.55
N THR A 548 45.11 29.82 4.85
CA THR A 548 45.41 28.48 5.38
C THR A 548 44.20 27.55 5.30
N LEU A 549 43.00 28.08 5.55
CA LEU A 549 41.75 27.32 5.39
C LEU A 549 41.54 26.90 3.93
N LYS A 550 41.76 27.81 2.98
CA LYS A 550 41.65 27.54 1.54
C LYS A 550 42.65 26.48 1.09
N ALA A 551 43.90 26.55 1.53
CA ALA A 551 44.92 25.55 1.24
C ALA A 551 44.58 24.15 1.81
N HIS A 552 44.00 24.08 3.01
CA HIS A 552 43.54 22.81 3.58
C HIS A 552 42.32 22.24 2.88
N GLN A 553 41.33 23.07 2.51
CA GLN A 553 40.16 22.63 1.76
C GLN A 553 40.53 22.13 0.36
N GLU A 554 41.44 22.80 -0.34
CA GLU A 554 41.95 22.34 -1.63
C GLU A 554 42.73 21.03 -1.54
N ARG A 555 43.47 20.81 -0.44
CA ARG A 555 44.17 19.54 -0.21
C ARG A 555 43.18 18.41 0.13
N HIS A 556 42.17 18.69 0.96
CA HIS A 556 41.14 17.72 1.33
C HIS A 556 40.26 17.31 0.13
N ALA A 557 39.87 18.28 -0.71
CA ALA A 557 39.11 18.03 -1.92
C ALA A 557 39.90 17.18 -2.93
N ARG A 558 41.20 17.44 -3.10
CA ARG A 558 42.09 16.63 -3.96
C ARG A 558 42.21 15.18 -3.49
N GLU A 559 42.30 14.94 -2.18
CA GLU A 559 42.42 13.58 -1.63
C GLU A 559 41.08 12.81 -1.68
N VAL A 560 39.95 13.48 -1.44
CA VAL A 560 38.61 12.88 -1.55
C VAL A 560 38.28 12.52 -3.01
N TYR A 561 38.61 13.38 -3.98
CA TYR A 561 38.41 13.10 -5.41
C TYR A 561 39.22 11.90 -5.91
N LYS A 562 40.46 11.72 -5.42
CA LYS A 562 41.29 10.54 -5.74
C LYS A 562 40.74 9.25 -5.15
N CYS A 563 40.19 9.31 -3.93
CA CYS A 563 39.47 8.18 -3.33
C CYS A 563 38.20 7.83 -4.12
N TYR A 564 37.44 8.83 -4.58
CA TYR A 564 36.21 8.62 -5.35
C TYR A 564 36.48 8.00 -6.74
N GLY A 565 37.54 8.45 -7.43
CA GLY A 565 37.97 7.86 -8.70
C GLY A 565 38.36 6.39 -8.60
N CYS A 566 39.02 5.99 -7.50
CA CYS A 566 39.35 4.58 -7.25
C CYS A 566 38.11 3.74 -6.94
N ILE A 567 37.13 4.28 -6.23
CA ILE A 567 35.87 3.60 -5.90
C ILE A 567 34.99 3.43 -7.14
N VAL A 568 34.89 4.44 -8.00
CA VAL A 568 34.12 4.37 -9.25
C VAL A 568 34.73 3.35 -10.22
N ASN A 569 36.06 3.30 -10.34
CA ASN A 569 36.74 2.26 -11.13
C ASN A 569 36.54 0.84 -10.54
N PHE A 570 36.44 0.71 -9.22
CA PHE A 570 36.15 -0.57 -8.58
C PHE A 570 34.72 -1.06 -8.84
N VAL A 571 33.74 -0.15 -8.86
CA VAL A 571 32.32 -0.45 -9.11
C VAL A 571 32.04 -0.73 -10.59
N SER A 572 32.70 -0.02 -11.51
CA SER A 572 32.55 -0.26 -12.96
C SER A 572 33.12 -1.60 -13.41
N HIS A 573 34.15 -2.13 -12.74
CA HIS A 573 34.65 -3.49 -12.99
C HIS A 573 33.80 -4.58 -12.31
N PHE A 574 32.93 -4.21 -11.37
CA PHE A 574 31.98 -5.12 -10.73
C PHE A 574 30.84 -5.54 -11.69
N SER A 575 30.44 -4.68 -12.63
CA SER A 575 29.43 -5.02 -13.65
C SER A 575 29.94 -6.04 -14.67
N ILE A 576 31.26 -6.08 -14.88
CA ILE A 576 31.95 -7.08 -15.72
C ILE A 576 31.90 -8.46 -15.03
N ILE A 577 32.00 -8.50 -13.70
CA ILE A 577 31.92 -9.74 -12.91
C ILE A 577 30.48 -10.29 -12.84
N GLU A 578 29.46 -9.43 -12.71
CA GLU A 578 28.05 -9.86 -12.81
C GLU A 578 27.70 -10.43 -14.20
N HIS A 579 28.35 -9.95 -15.27
CA HIS A 579 28.20 -10.53 -16.60
C HIS A 579 28.81 -11.94 -16.74
N ILE A 580 29.78 -12.28 -15.87
CA ILE A 580 30.37 -13.63 -15.80
C ILE A 580 29.43 -14.59 -15.02
N GLU A 581 28.77 -14.11 -13.94
CA GLU A 581 27.76 -14.89 -13.18
C GLU A 581 26.51 -15.26 -14.00
N ALA A 582 26.17 -14.47 -15.02
CA ALA A 582 25.03 -14.75 -15.92
C ALA A 582 25.30 -15.85 -16.96
N GLY A 583 26.44 -16.57 -16.88
CA GLY A 583 26.72 -17.77 -17.67
C GLY A 583 27.07 -17.52 -19.15
N LYS A 584 27.56 -16.33 -19.50
CA LYS A 584 27.88 -15.94 -20.89
C LYS A 584 29.36 -15.71 -21.20
N CYS A 585 30.30 -16.24 -20.41
CA CYS A 585 31.71 -16.28 -20.81
C CYS A 585 32.30 -17.66 -20.57
N LYS A 586 32.90 -18.26 -21.60
CA LYS A 586 33.46 -19.62 -21.60
C LYS A 586 34.99 -19.64 -21.47
N SER A 587 35.60 -18.59 -20.93
CA SER A 587 37.05 -18.51 -20.74
C SER A 587 37.38 -18.07 -19.32
N ASP A 588 38.26 -18.82 -18.65
CA ASP A 588 38.87 -18.43 -17.38
C ASP A 588 39.50 -17.04 -17.50
N PRO A 589 39.38 -16.18 -16.48
CA PRO A 589 40.14 -14.94 -16.44
C PRO A 589 41.63 -15.29 -16.36
N ASP A 590 42.38 -14.82 -17.34
CA ASP A 590 43.82 -15.02 -17.45
C ASP A 590 44.58 -14.29 -16.33
N ALA A 591 45.77 -14.81 -15.98
CA ALA A 591 46.59 -14.35 -14.85
C ALA A 591 46.94 -12.84 -14.89
N VAL A 592 46.86 -12.22 -16.07
CA VAL A 592 47.07 -10.78 -16.29
C VAL A 592 45.93 -9.96 -15.67
N THR A 593 44.68 -10.41 -15.79
CA THR A 593 43.51 -9.73 -15.25
C THR A 593 43.53 -9.75 -13.70
N ILE A 594 44.01 -10.85 -13.11
CA ILE A 594 44.12 -10.98 -11.65
C ILE A 594 45.33 -10.19 -11.09
N ASP A 595 46.48 -10.19 -11.76
CA ASP A 595 47.64 -9.37 -11.35
C ASP A 595 47.35 -7.86 -11.46
N TYR A 596 46.56 -7.46 -12.45
CA TYR A 596 46.11 -6.08 -12.62
C TYR A 596 45.14 -5.64 -11.51
N LEU A 597 44.19 -6.49 -11.12
CA LEU A 597 43.30 -6.24 -9.99
C LEU A 597 44.06 -6.19 -8.65
N ALA A 598 45.03 -7.08 -8.44
CA ALA A 598 45.87 -7.11 -7.24
C ALA A 598 46.81 -5.88 -7.12
N LYS A 599 47.31 -5.34 -8.23
CA LYS A 599 48.12 -4.11 -8.25
C LYS A 599 47.27 -2.86 -7.93
N ASN A 600 46.05 -2.79 -8.44
CA ASN A 600 45.14 -1.69 -8.13
C ASN A 600 44.65 -1.72 -6.67
N PHE A 601 44.43 -2.91 -6.10
CA PHE A 601 44.11 -3.08 -4.68
C PHE A 601 45.27 -2.62 -3.76
N ARG A 602 46.52 -2.93 -4.14
CA ARG A 602 47.74 -2.44 -3.45
C ARG A 602 47.87 -0.92 -3.47
N HIS A 603 47.37 -0.27 -4.52
CA HIS A 603 47.40 1.18 -4.66
C HIS A 603 46.35 1.85 -3.77
N ALA A 604 45.12 1.31 -3.76
CA ALA A 604 44.04 1.79 -2.89
C ALA A 604 44.38 1.65 -1.39
N HIS A 605 45.00 0.53 -0.99
CA HIS A 605 45.39 0.29 0.41
C HIS A 605 46.45 1.29 0.94
N ARG A 606 47.45 1.65 0.11
CA ARG A 606 48.49 2.61 0.51
C ARG A 606 47.96 4.04 0.72
N TYR A 607 46.86 4.39 0.07
CA TYR A 607 46.25 5.72 0.17
C TYR A 607 45.23 5.81 1.31
N LEU A 608 44.45 4.75 1.56
CA LEU A 608 43.48 4.70 2.66
C LEU A 608 44.14 4.75 4.06
N ALA A 609 45.41 4.42 4.19
CA ALA A 609 46.17 4.51 5.44
C ALA A 609 46.43 5.95 5.94
N ARG A 610 46.01 7.00 5.23
CA ARG A 610 46.33 8.41 5.56
C ARG A 610 45.16 9.33 5.95
N GLY A 611 43.92 8.84 6.04
CA GLY A 611 42.75 9.69 6.37
C GLY A 611 41.89 9.15 7.53
N ASN A 612 41.45 10.02 8.44
CA ASN A 612 40.72 9.66 9.66
C ASN A 612 39.20 9.40 9.48
N GLU A 613 38.65 9.53 8.26
CA GLU A 613 37.20 9.38 7.99
C GLU A 613 36.87 8.30 6.94
N ALA A 614 37.76 7.30 6.76
CA ALA A 614 37.56 6.19 5.83
C ALA A 614 36.98 4.92 6.49
N TYR A 615 36.44 5.01 7.71
CA TYR A 615 36.07 3.84 8.51
C TYR A 615 34.86 3.08 7.97
N GLU A 616 33.75 3.75 7.65
CA GLU A 616 32.53 3.06 7.19
C GLU A 616 32.66 2.48 5.77
N CYS A 617 33.41 3.15 4.89
CA CYS A 617 33.70 2.63 3.55
C CYS A 617 34.66 1.43 3.59
N CYS A 618 35.65 1.43 4.49
CA CYS A 618 36.53 0.29 4.68
C CYS A 618 35.78 -0.91 5.26
N ASP A 619 34.87 -0.72 6.22
CA ASP A 619 34.06 -1.80 6.80
C ASP A 619 33.14 -2.46 5.76
N LEU A 620 32.53 -1.67 4.88
CA LEU A 620 31.67 -2.19 3.81
C LEU A 620 32.48 -2.98 2.76
N ALA A 621 33.67 -2.49 2.40
CA ALA A 621 34.59 -3.19 1.51
C ALA A 621 35.10 -4.50 2.15
N PHE A 622 35.45 -4.47 3.45
CA PHE A 622 35.94 -5.64 4.19
C PHE A 622 34.87 -6.73 4.35
N SER A 623 33.63 -6.34 4.68
CA SER A 623 32.46 -7.23 4.75
C SER A 623 32.22 -7.96 3.43
N THR A 624 32.37 -7.24 2.32
CA THR A 624 32.07 -7.75 0.98
C THR A 624 33.17 -8.69 0.49
N VAL A 625 34.44 -8.34 0.69
CA VAL A 625 35.59 -9.21 0.37
C VAL A 625 35.57 -10.47 1.24
N SER A 626 35.19 -10.37 2.52
CA SER A 626 35.06 -11.53 3.41
C SER A 626 33.94 -12.50 2.97
N LYS A 627 32.82 -11.98 2.44
CA LYS A 627 31.74 -12.79 1.85
C LYS A 627 32.17 -13.50 0.57
N LEU A 628 32.88 -12.79 -0.32
CA LEU A 628 33.49 -13.36 -1.52
C LEU A 628 34.49 -14.48 -1.18
N PHE A 629 35.31 -14.29 -0.15
CA PHE A 629 36.26 -15.31 0.30
C PHE A 629 35.57 -16.58 0.82
N LYS A 630 34.49 -16.43 1.61
CA LYS A 630 33.69 -17.58 2.08
C LYS A 630 33.03 -18.34 0.94
N HIS A 631 32.61 -17.63 -0.11
CA HIS A 631 32.00 -18.24 -1.30
C HIS A 631 33.04 -19.05 -2.09
N TYR A 632 34.19 -18.46 -2.41
CA TYR A 632 35.27 -19.11 -3.18
C TYR A 632 36.01 -20.22 -2.40
N ALA A 633 36.12 -20.12 -1.07
CA ALA A 633 36.71 -21.19 -0.26
C ALA A 633 35.79 -22.42 -0.11
N SER A 634 34.49 -22.28 -0.42
CA SER A 634 33.49 -23.35 -0.31
C SER A 634 33.11 -24.01 -1.65
N SER A 635 33.54 -23.44 -2.78
CA SER A 635 33.26 -23.98 -4.09
C SER A 635 34.32 -25.03 -4.47
N GLU A 636 33.88 -26.20 -4.92
CA GLU A 636 34.74 -27.30 -5.40
C GLU A 636 35.48 -26.96 -6.73
N CYS A 637 35.43 -25.70 -7.19
CA CYS A 637 35.97 -25.26 -8.48
C CYS A 637 37.51 -25.05 -8.51
N LEU A 638 38.23 -25.28 -7.42
CA LEU A 638 39.68 -25.08 -7.39
C LEU A 638 40.42 -26.41 -7.17
N VAL A 639 40.30 -27.32 -8.14
CA VAL A 639 41.18 -28.48 -8.26
C VAL A 639 42.18 -28.22 -9.40
N GLY A 640 43.19 -27.41 -9.09
CA GLY A 640 44.30 -27.09 -10.00
C GLY A 640 45.24 -26.09 -9.36
N GLU A 641 46.41 -26.56 -8.91
CA GLU A 641 47.51 -25.80 -8.29
C GLU A 641 47.28 -25.26 -6.85
N LYS A 642 47.60 -26.13 -5.87
CA LYS A 642 47.67 -25.82 -4.42
C LYS A 642 48.71 -24.76 -4.01
N VAL A 643 49.49 -24.20 -4.94
CA VAL A 643 50.59 -23.26 -4.65
C VAL A 643 50.06 -21.83 -4.42
N TRP A 644 49.05 -21.41 -5.18
CA TRP A 644 48.56 -20.02 -5.17
C TRP A 644 47.73 -19.64 -3.94
N VAL A 645 46.99 -20.60 -3.35
CA VAL A 645 46.13 -20.33 -2.19
C VAL A 645 46.96 -20.03 -0.93
N ASN A 646 48.15 -20.64 -0.80
CA ASN A 646 49.02 -20.41 0.36
C ASN A 646 49.78 -19.08 0.25
N GLU A 647 50.29 -18.72 -0.94
CA GLU A 647 50.95 -17.41 -1.14
C GLU A 647 49.97 -16.24 -0.99
N PHE A 648 48.74 -16.39 -1.48
CA PHE A 648 47.70 -15.38 -1.32
C PHE A 648 47.22 -15.26 0.14
N ARG A 649 47.16 -16.37 0.89
CA ARG A 649 46.87 -16.36 2.33
C ARG A 649 47.99 -15.70 3.16
N GLU A 650 49.26 -15.98 2.87
CA GLU A 650 50.39 -15.32 3.54
C GLU A 650 50.44 -13.82 3.24
N TYR A 651 50.17 -13.43 2.00
CA TYR A 651 50.09 -12.04 1.58
C TYR A 651 49.00 -11.25 2.34
N ILE A 652 47.80 -11.83 2.50
CA ILE A 652 46.72 -11.20 3.27
C ILE A 652 47.03 -11.17 4.78
N ALA A 653 47.66 -12.22 5.33
CA ALA A 653 48.07 -12.25 6.74
C ALA A 653 49.11 -11.15 7.07
N ASP A 654 50.01 -10.83 6.14
CA ASP A 654 51.01 -9.77 6.30
C ASP A 654 50.37 -8.36 6.22
N GLN A 655 49.37 -8.17 5.34
CA GLN A 655 48.59 -6.92 5.27
C GLN A 655 47.74 -6.68 6.54
N VAL A 656 47.15 -7.74 7.11
CA VAL A 656 46.38 -7.65 8.37
C VAL A 656 47.29 -7.34 9.56
N LYS A 657 48.52 -7.88 9.61
CA LYS A 657 49.53 -7.49 10.62
C LYS A 657 49.97 -6.04 10.47
N GLY A 658 50.14 -5.56 9.24
CA GLY A 658 50.44 -4.15 8.95
C GLY A 658 49.35 -3.19 9.47
N LEU A 659 48.08 -3.54 9.22
CA LEU A 659 46.92 -2.78 9.71
C LEU A 659 46.80 -2.79 11.25
N ALA A 660 47.00 -3.93 11.91
CA ALA A 660 46.99 -4.02 13.37
C ALA A 660 48.07 -3.13 14.03
N SER A 661 49.23 -2.95 13.38
CA SER A 661 50.29 -2.05 13.85
C SER A 661 49.93 -0.55 13.72
N CYS A 662 49.11 -0.19 12.72
CA CYS A 662 48.56 1.16 12.55
C CYS A 662 47.53 1.49 13.64
N PHE A 663 46.68 0.53 14.01
CA PHE A 663 45.69 0.68 15.08
C PHE A 663 46.30 0.73 16.49
N GLY A 664 47.43 0.06 16.71
CA GLY A 664 48.13 0.05 18.01
C GLY A 664 48.86 1.35 18.39
N ARG A 665 49.13 2.27 17.45
CA ARG A 665 49.88 3.52 17.71
C ARG A 665 49.00 4.75 18.02
N ARG A 666 47.68 4.64 17.96
CA ARG A 666 46.75 5.73 18.33
C ARG A 666 45.87 5.30 19.50
N GLY A 667 46.47 5.35 20.69
CA GLY A 667 45.79 5.06 21.95
C GLY A 667 44.74 6.11 22.29
N ARG A 668 43.48 5.81 21.93
CA ARG A 668 42.25 6.01 22.72
C ARG A 668 41.06 5.68 21.80
N TYR A 669 40.11 4.92 22.34
CA TYR A 669 38.95 4.31 21.67
C TYR A 669 39.19 2.94 21.03
N ASN A 670 39.34 1.90 21.88
CA ASN A 670 38.88 0.56 21.50
C ASN A 670 38.57 -0.30 22.74
N ARG A 671 37.29 -0.55 23.01
CA ARG A 671 36.82 -1.58 23.96
C ARG A 671 35.62 -2.39 23.46
N ARG A 672 35.33 -2.39 22.15
CA ARG A 672 34.18 -3.14 21.60
C ARG A 672 34.43 -4.00 20.36
N LEU A 673 35.66 -4.12 19.87
CA LEU A 673 35.99 -5.00 18.72
C LEU A 673 37.06 -6.06 19.01
N ALA A 674 37.41 -6.26 20.28
CA ALA A 674 38.28 -7.34 20.73
C ALA A 674 37.48 -8.56 21.23
N VAL A 675 36.49 -9.02 20.46
CA VAL A 675 35.89 -10.36 20.63
C VAL A 675 35.35 -10.80 19.26
N SER A 676 36.21 -11.32 18.39
CA SER A 676 35.88 -12.35 17.38
C SER A 676 36.93 -12.43 16.26
N VAL A 677 38.20 -12.68 16.58
CA VAL A 677 39.12 -13.30 15.61
C VAL A 677 40.10 -14.19 16.38
N GLU A 678 39.69 -15.43 16.67
CA GLU A 678 40.61 -16.55 16.83
C GLU A 678 40.64 -17.33 15.49
N PRO A 679 41.78 -17.94 15.13
CA PRO A 679 42.00 -18.49 13.79
C PRO A 679 41.34 -19.87 13.63
N ALA A 680 40.62 -20.05 12.52
CA ALA A 680 40.24 -21.33 11.94
C ALA A 680 40.76 -21.41 10.50
#